data_AF-A0A9E3X365-F1
#
_entry.id   AF-A0A9E3X365-F1
#
_cell.length_a   1.000
_cell.length_b   1.000
_cell.length_c   1.000
_cell.angle_alpha   90.00
_cell.angle_beta   90.00
_cell.angle_gamma   90.00
#
_symmetry.space_group_name_H-M   'P 1'
#
loop_
_entity.id
_entity.type
_entity.pdbx_description
1 polymer ?
#
loop_
_entity_poly.entity_id
_entity_poly.type
_entity_poly.pdbx_seq_one_letter_code
_entity_poly.pdbx_strand_id
1 'polypeptide(L)'
;MTMMQATSTIQSAPTFSTDAALAIANQLYGHTGSITPLASERDQNFLLNANDGQQYVLKIANAAEDEAILALQQAALTHIQTHGDLPTVHLCPTINGDLLTAIPGNNGRSHFVRLLSYLPGRPLGEVKPHSPSLLRALGLYLGKLDQALATFAHPAANREFQWDLRRASEIIHRHKAEIPDPARQKLVERYLTHFTSQTAPLLTAVRTSIVHNDANDYNVIVDVQTPSEQPTVPTAIAGVIDFGDMVHTYTVAEPAIAAAYAMLGKQNPLAAAEEVVAGYHATHPLTETELAVLYPLITMRLCMSVCLSAHQQALQPENHYLSISEAAAWKLLETLATVPPALAHYRLRAACGLPPVPHSQAVVDWLCANQADFAPVIAQDLRSEPVLVFDLSVGSPLVADLDDPSDTATFTTRIFAEMQQAGVAVGVGRYNEARQLYSADVFAQPRDELPERRTVHIGMDLFQPAGAPIFAPLDGAVHSFANNGGYQDYGPTIILQHTISTPPQPSPVKGGSSNAFETITVPPPAGGRLGGGLTFYTLYGHLSEDSLEGLYPGKIIPKGEQFAAMGDYPINGDWPPHLHFQIITDLLGTSCGFNGVAAPSERAVWLSLCPDPNLILQMPESVFPQTHRAKQDLLTTRKERLGRNLSISYSEPLHIVRASKQFLYGIDGYAYLDVVNNVCHVGHCHPHVVRAAQRQMAVLNTNTRYVYDQLTECAERLTATLPDPLSVCFFVNSGSEANDLALRLARAYTGCEDTICLDVAYHGNLTSLIDVSPYKFDGPGGKGAPPTTHVALMPDPYRGRYLGMGRETGLAYAQHVQELIVALQNKGTGVAAFI
;
A
#
# COMPACT_ATOMS: atom_id res chain seq x y z
N MET A 1 -43.61 -12.63 -10.79
CA MET A 1 -43.98 -12.58 -9.36
C MET A 1 -43.23 -11.46 -8.59
N THR A 2 -42.44 -10.63 -9.27
CA THR A 2 -41.49 -9.66 -8.67
C THR A 2 -42.07 -8.25 -8.46
N MET A 3 -43.09 -7.82 -9.23
CA MET A 3 -43.72 -6.51 -9.05
C MET A 3 -44.52 -6.35 -7.74
N MET A 4 -45.08 -7.44 -7.18
CA MET A 4 -45.85 -7.38 -5.93
C MET A 4 -44.99 -7.26 -4.67
N GLN A 5 -43.72 -7.69 -4.70
CA GLN A 5 -42.86 -7.65 -3.50
C GLN A 5 -42.23 -6.27 -3.25
N ALA A 6 -41.76 -5.56 -4.28
CA ALA A 6 -41.11 -4.26 -4.11
C ALA A 6 -42.08 -3.11 -3.78
N THR A 7 -43.31 -3.13 -4.31
CA THR A 7 -44.38 -2.19 -3.89
C THR A 7 -44.94 -2.52 -2.51
N SER A 8 -44.90 -3.79 -2.11
CA SER A 8 -45.30 -4.26 -0.78
C SER A 8 -44.38 -3.75 0.34
N THR A 9 -43.05 -3.83 0.17
CA THR A 9 -42.06 -3.49 1.21
C THR A 9 -42.02 -2.00 1.59
N ILE A 10 -42.21 -1.09 0.63
CA ILE A 10 -42.29 0.35 0.91
C ILE A 10 -43.62 0.70 1.61
N GLN A 11 -44.72 0.06 1.20
CA GLN A 11 -46.05 0.25 1.83
C GLN A 11 -46.15 -0.38 3.23
N SER A 12 -45.25 -1.31 3.58
CA SER A 12 -45.15 -1.95 4.90
C SER A 12 -44.08 -1.34 5.80
N ALA A 13 -43.38 -0.29 5.35
CA ALA A 13 -42.39 0.42 6.16
C ALA A 13 -43.05 1.06 7.41
N PRO A 14 -42.36 1.10 8.55
CA PRO A 14 -42.88 1.75 9.75
C PRO A 14 -42.91 3.27 9.57
N THR A 15 -43.96 3.92 10.06
CA THR A 15 -44.17 5.38 9.98
C THR A 15 -44.45 5.99 11.36
N PHE A 16 -43.57 5.71 12.32
CA PHE A 16 -43.66 6.25 13.67
C PHE A 16 -43.03 7.65 13.73
N SER A 17 -43.65 8.58 14.47
CA SER A 17 -43.04 9.86 14.79
C SER A 17 -41.95 9.70 15.85
N THR A 18 -41.10 10.71 16.02
CA THR A 18 -40.12 10.75 17.12
C THR A 18 -40.80 10.64 18.49
N ASP A 19 -41.95 11.27 18.69
CA ASP A 19 -42.71 11.20 19.94
C ASP A 19 -43.23 9.78 20.20
N ALA A 20 -43.73 9.11 19.15
CA ALA A 20 -44.20 7.72 19.26
C ALA A 20 -43.03 6.76 19.56
N ALA A 21 -41.89 6.94 18.89
CA ALA A 21 -40.68 6.16 19.13
C ALA A 21 -40.14 6.36 20.57
N LEU A 22 -40.14 7.59 21.08
CA LEU A 22 -39.75 7.88 22.47
C LEU A 22 -40.72 7.26 23.47
N ALA A 23 -42.03 7.29 23.19
CA ALA A 23 -43.03 6.63 24.01
C ALA A 23 -42.82 5.11 24.06
N ILE A 24 -42.50 4.48 22.92
CA ILE A 24 -42.15 3.05 22.85
C ILE A 24 -40.90 2.75 23.69
N ALA A 25 -39.84 3.55 23.55
CA ALA A 25 -38.61 3.39 24.34
C ALA A 25 -38.89 3.47 25.85
N ASN A 26 -39.72 4.42 26.28
CA ASN A 26 -40.08 4.58 27.68
C ASN A 26 -40.96 3.42 28.19
N GLN A 27 -42.01 3.07 27.46
CA GLN A 27 -42.98 2.05 27.89
C GLN A 27 -42.40 0.64 27.92
N LEU A 28 -41.60 0.28 26.91
CA LEU A 28 -41.06 -1.08 26.80
C LEU A 28 -39.70 -1.25 27.49
N TYR A 29 -38.85 -0.22 27.49
CA TYR A 29 -37.46 -0.33 27.97
C TYR A 29 -37.16 0.57 29.18
N GLY A 30 -38.09 1.43 29.62
CA GLY A 30 -37.89 2.30 30.78
C GLY A 30 -36.92 3.47 30.54
N HIS A 31 -36.51 3.72 29.29
CA HIS A 31 -35.58 4.81 28.97
C HIS A 31 -36.30 6.10 28.61
N THR A 32 -35.84 7.22 29.18
CA THR A 32 -36.29 8.58 28.88
C THR A 32 -35.13 9.42 28.38
N GLY A 33 -35.39 10.45 27.56
CA GLY A 33 -34.35 11.31 27.00
C GLY A 33 -34.77 11.96 25.68
N SER A 34 -33.83 12.09 24.75
CA SER A 34 -34.08 12.60 23.40
C SER A 34 -33.90 11.50 22.35
N ILE A 35 -34.66 11.57 21.26
CA ILE A 35 -34.60 10.58 20.18
C ILE A 35 -34.50 11.28 18.83
N THR A 36 -33.62 10.79 17.96
CA THR A 36 -33.43 11.34 16.60
C THR A 36 -33.49 10.22 15.56
N PRO A 37 -34.16 10.43 14.41
CA PRO A 37 -34.17 9.44 13.34
C PRO A 37 -32.76 9.15 12.81
N LEU A 38 -32.51 7.90 12.45
CA LEU A 38 -31.32 7.45 11.72
C LEU A 38 -31.71 7.03 10.31
N ALA A 39 -30.78 7.13 9.36
CA ALA A 39 -30.99 6.65 8.00
C ALA A 39 -31.27 5.13 8.00
N SER A 40 -32.26 4.72 7.20
CA SER A 40 -32.67 3.33 7.04
C SER A 40 -33.51 3.19 5.78
N GLU A 41 -33.34 2.08 5.04
CA GLU A 41 -34.07 1.83 3.79
C GLU A 41 -35.39 1.07 3.99
N ARG A 42 -35.39 0.05 4.86
CA ARG A 42 -36.52 -0.88 5.05
C ARG A 42 -37.21 -0.73 6.41
N ASP A 43 -36.41 -0.59 7.45
CA ASP A 43 -36.83 -0.42 8.85
C ASP A 43 -36.88 1.06 9.23
N GLN A 44 -37.34 1.38 10.44
CA GLN A 44 -37.21 2.71 11.02
C GLN A 44 -36.30 2.66 12.25
N ASN A 45 -35.15 3.31 12.14
CA ASN A 45 -34.11 3.32 13.17
C ASN A 45 -34.07 4.68 13.86
N PHE A 46 -33.85 4.68 15.17
CA PHE A 46 -33.74 5.91 15.96
C PHE A 46 -32.58 5.83 16.94
N LEU A 47 -31.78 6.90 17.04
CA LEU A 47 -30.80 7.09 18.09
C LEU A 47 -31.49 7.67 19.33
N LEU A 48 -31.46 6.93 20.43
CA LEU A 48 -31.95 7.35 21.73
C LEU A 48 -30.76 7.79 22.60
N ASN A 49 -30.76 9.04 23.03
CA ASN A 49 -29.86 9.56 24.06
C ASN A 49 -30.60 9.55 25.39
N ALA A 50 -30.33 8.55 26.23
CA ALA A 50 -30.99 8.40 27.50
C ALA A 50 -30.45 9.41 28.53
N ASN A 51 -31.29 9.79 29.49
CA ASN A 51 -30.95 10.75 30.55
C ASN A 51 -29.84 10.28 31.51
N ASP A 52 -29.55 8.98 31.52
CA ASP A 52 -28.44 8.37 32.26
C ASP A 52 -27.08 8.54 31.55
N GLY A 53 -27.06 9.18 30.38
CA GLY A 53 -25.87 9.41 29.57
C GLY A 53 -25.53 8.28 28.60
N GLN A 54 -26.32 7.19 28.58
CA GLN A 54 -26.13 6.08 27.64
C GLN A 54 -26.85 6.35 26.31
N GLN A 55 -26.37 5.70 25.25
CA GLN A 55 -26.94 5.80 23.91
C GLN A 55 -27.40 4.42 23.43
N TYR A 56 -28.53 4.40 22.74
CA TYR A 56 -29.15 3.20 22.21
C TYR A 56 -29.69 3.41 20.80
N VAL A 57 -29.90 2.33 20.06
CA VAL A 57 -30.58 2.33 18.76
C VAL A 57 -31.89 1.56 18.88
N LEU A 58 -33.01 2.27 18.81
CA LEU A 58 -34.33 1.66 18.72
C LEU A 58 -34.62 1.31 17.26
N LYS A 59 -34.76 0.02 16.96
CA LYS A 59 -35.10 -0.47 15.61
C LYS A 59 -36.55 -0.96 15.59
N ILE A 60 -37.36 -0.39 14.69
CA ILE A 60 -38.72 -0.85 14.40
C ILE A 60 -38.70 -1.53 13.03
N ALA A 61 -38.95 -2.84 13.01
CA ALA A 61 -38.89 -3.65 11.82
C ALA A 61 -40.06 -3.36 10.87
N ASN A 62 -39.80 -3.47 9.58
CA ASN A 62 -40.83 -3.47 8.55
C ASN A 62 -41.89 -4.56 8.83
N ALA A 63 -43.17 -4.27 8.62
CA ALA A 63 -44.24 -5.25 8.90
C ALA A 63 -44.24 -6.47 7.96
N ALA A 64 -43.49 -6.40 6.84
CA ALA A 64 -43.27 -7.52 5.94
C ALA A 64 -42.02 -8.35 6.28
N GLU A 65 -41.28 -7.98 7.33
CA GLU A 65 -40.09 -8.71 7.75
C GLU A 65 -40.47 -10.05 8.39
N ASP A 66 -39.76 -11.11 8.03
CA ASP A 66 -39.99 -12.45 8.57
C ASP A 66 -39.46 -12.53 10.02
N GLU A 67 -40.35 -12.89 10.95
CA GLU A 67 -40.02 -13.07 12.37
C GLU A 67 -38.84 -14.02 12.57
N ALA A 68 -38.71 -15.07 11.75
CA ALA A 68 -37.60 -16.02 11.82
C ALA A 68 -36.24 -15.38 11.52
N ILE A 69 -36.21 -14.31 10.70
CA ILE A 69 -35.01 -13.54 10.38
C ILE A 69 -34.66 -12.57 11.52
N LEU A 70 -35.67 -11.98 12.17
CA LEU A 70 -35.45 -11.19 13.37
C LEU A 70 -34.94 -12.06 14.54
N ALA A 71 -35.42 -13.30 14.65
CA ALA A 71 -34.94 -14.28 15.61
C ALA A 71 -33.50 -14.73 15.32
N LEU A 72 -33.15 -14.95 14.03
CA LEU A 72 -31.78 -15.25 13.60
C LEU A 72 -30.80 -14.17 14.08
N GLN A 73 -31.12 -12.90 13.82
CA GLN A 73 -30.29 -11.76 14.22
C GLN A 73 -30.08 -11.71 15.73
N GLN A 74 -31.14 -11.96 16.51
CA GLN A 74 -31.04 -11.97 17.96
C GLN A 74 -30.14 -13.08 18.46
N ALA A 75 -30.38 -14.30 17.99
CA ALA A 75 -29.61 -15.47 18.36
C ALA A 75 -28.12 -15.29 18.01
N ALA A 76 -27.82 -14.70 16.85
CA ALA A 76 -26.45 -14.40 16.44
C ALA A 76 -25.77 -13.39 17.37
N LEU A 77 -26.42 -12.25 17.67
CA LEU A 77 -25.87 -11.24 18.58
C LEU A 77 -25.64 -11.80 19.99
N THR A 78 -26.59 -12.58 20.53
CA THR A 78 -26.41 -13.26 21.82
C THR A 78 -25.26 -14.28 21.76
N HIS A 79 -25.11 -15.03 20.66
CA HIS A 79 -24.01 -15.97 20.49
C HIS A 79 -22.65 -15.26 20.46
N ILE A 80 -22.52 -14.17 19.70
CA ILE A 80 -21.30 -13.37 19.61
C ILE A 80 -20.92 -12.81 20.99
N GLN A 81 -21.88 -12.30 21.76
CA GLN A 81 -21.64 -11.77 23.10
C GLN A 81 -21.16 -12.84 24.10
N THR A 82 -21.56 -14.09 23.89
CA THR A 82 -21.24 -15.19 24.82
C THR A 82 -19.97 -15.95 24.43
N HIS A 83 -19.62 -15.96 23.13
CA HIS A 83 -18.53 -16.77 22.59
C HIS A 83 -17.43 -15.96 21.90
N GLY A 84 -17.58 -14.65 21.75
CA GLY A 84 -16.63 -13.76 21.09
C GLY A 84 -15.98 -12.76 22.03
N ASP A 85 -14.68 -12.55 21.85
CA ASP A 85 -13.91 -11.44 22.46
C ASP A 85 -13.71 -10.33 21.41
N LEU A 86 -14.82 -9.70 21.02
CA LEU A 86 -14.83 -8.57 20.08
C LEU A 86 -15.95 -7.57 20.39
N PRO A 87 -15.71 -6.26 20.18
CA PRO A 87 -16.75 -5.24 20.26
C PRO A 87 -17.93 -5.54 19.32
N THR A 88 -19.16 -5.45 19.82
CA THR A 88 -20.39 -5.65 19.03
C THR A 88 -21.57 -4.90 19.64
N VAL A 89 -22.70 -4.83 18.94
CA VAL A 89 -23.94 -4.31 19.50
C VAL A 89 -24.57 -5.29 20.49
N HIS A 90 -25.09 -4.77 21.59
CA HIS A 90 -25.78 -5.53 22.61
C HIS A 90 -27.29 -5.42 22.48
N LEU A 91 -28.02 -6.52 22.66
CA LEU A 91 -29.48 -6.48 22.76
C LEU A 91 -29.88 -6.04 24.16
N CYS A 92 -30.71 -5.02 24.25
CA CYS A 92 -31.25 -4.54 25.51
C CYS A 92 -32.64 -5.15 25.72
N PRO A 93 -32.87 -5.94 26.79
CA PRO A 93 -34.18 -6.49 27.07
C PRO A 93 -35.17 -5.40 27.47
N THR A 94 -36.45 -5.64 27.20
CA THR A 94 -37.56 -4.86 27.76
C THR A 94 -37.60 -5.00 29.29
N ILE A 95 -38.40 -4.16 29.95
CA ILE A 95 -38.67 -4.27 31.40
C ILE A 95 -39.23 -5.64 31.83
N ASN A 96 -39.80 -6.39 30.89
CA ASN A 96 -40.34 -7.74 31.11
C ASN A 96 -39.35 -8.86 30.74
N GLY A 97 -38.17 -8.52 30.21
CA GLY A 97 -37.14 -9.49 29.82
C GLY A 97 -37.18 -9.93 28.35
N ASP A 98 -38.18 -9.50 27.57
CA ASP A 98 -38.28 -9.86 26.15
C ASP A 98 -37.24 -9.09 25.31
N LEU A 99 -36.61 -9.77 24.34
CA LEU A 99 -35.64 -9.17 23.40
C LEU A 99 -36.26 -8.69 22.08
N LEU A 100 -37.51 -9.08 21.82
CA LEU A 100 -38.30 -8.68 20.65
C LEU A 100 -39.76 -8.55 21.08
N THR A 101 -40.41 -7.46 20.71
CA THR A 101 -41.79 -7.21 21.10
C THR A 101 -42.61 -6.72 19.91
N ALA A 102 -43.81 -7.26 19.73
CA ALA A 102 -44.75 -6.79 18.72
C ALA A 102 -45.49 -5.53 19.21
N ILE A 103 -45.52 -4.49 18.38
CA ILE A 103 -46.23 -3.23 18.62
C ILE A 103 -47.24 -2.97 17.50
N PRO A 104 -48.35 -2.26 17.77
CA PRO A 104 -49.30 -1.86 16.75
C PRO A 104 -48.76 -0.66 15.95
N GLY A 105 -48.85 -0.73 14.61
CA GLY A 105 -48.52 0.35 13.69
C GLY A 105 -49.72 1.23 13.33
N ASN A 106 -49.43 2.46 12.86
CA ASN A 106 -50.43 3.45 12.46
C ASN A 106 -51.32 3.01 11.27
N ASN A 107 -50.88 2.00 10.52
CA ASN A 107 -51.56 1.42 9.36
C ASN A 107 -52.37 0.14 9.70
N GLY A 108 -52.52 -0.20 10.99
CA GLY A 108 -53.20 -1.42 11.45
C GLY A 108 -52.38 -2.71 11.32
N ARG A 109 -51.11 -2.63 10.89
CA ARG A 109 -50.18 -3.76 10.86
C ARG A 109 -49.37 -3.81 12.16
N SER A 110 -48.94 -5.00 12.56
CA SER A 110 -48.03 -5.13 13.69
C SER A 110 -46.58 -5.05 13.22
N HIS A 111 -45.73 -4.37 13.98
CA HIS A 111 -44.30 -4.25 13.76
C HIS A 111 -43.57 -4.86 14.94
N PHE A 112 -42.40 -5.45 14.71
CA PHE A 112 -41.53 -5.86 15.81
C PHE A 112 -40.57 -4.74 16.18
N VAL A 113 -40.34 -4.54 17.47
CA VAL A 113 -39.38 -3.55 18.00
C VAL A 113 -38.33 -4.24 18.87
N ARG A 114 -37.10 -3.74 18.77
CA ARG A 114 -35.94 -4.15 19.57
C ARG A 114 -35.08 -2.94 19.90
N LEU A 115 -34.36 -3.00 21.01
CA LEU A 115 -33.40 -1.99 21.42
C LEU A 115 -31.98 -2.56 21.39
N LEU A 116 -31.05 -1.83 20.78
CA LEU A 116 -29.64 -2.19 20.70
C LEU A 116 -28.78 -1.16 21.45
N SER A 117 -27.65 -1.56 22.02
CA SER A 117 -26.65 -0.60 22.50
C SER A 117 -26.08 0.18 21.31
N TYR A 118 -25.75 1.45 21.53
CA TYR A 118 -25.05 2.25 20.54
C TYR A 118 -23.56 1.88 20.48
N LEU A 119 -23.03 1.71 19.26
CA LEU A 119 -21.59 1.58 19.05
C LEU A 119 -20.99 2.98 18.82
N PRO A 120 -20.14 3.50 19.73
CA PRO A 120 -19.50 4.79 19.53
C PRO A 120 -18.48 4.71 18.39
N GLY A 121 -18.57 5.63 17.44
CA GLY A 121 -17.66 5.67 16.30
C GLY A 121 -18.25 6.41 15.12
N ARG A 122 -17.63 6.23 13.96
CA ARG A 122 -18.10 6.76 12.67
C ARG A 122 -18.12 5.66 11.61
N PRO A 123 -19.08 5.64 10.68
CA PRO A 123 -19.06 4.71 9.56
C PRO A 123 -17.75 4.83 8.76
N LEU A 124 -17.21 3.70 8.30
CA LEU A 124 -15.96 3.65 7.54
C LEU A 124 -15.98 4.59 6.32
N GLY A 125 -17.10 4.72 5.62
CA GLY A 125 -17.28 5.58 4.46
C GLY A 125 -17.02 7.07 4.76
N GLU A 126 -17.25 7.50 6.00
CA GLU A 126 -17.05 8.89 6.44
C GLU A 126 -15.65 9.17 7.00
N VAL A 127 -14.85 8.13 7.23
CA VAL A 127 -13.48 8.26 7.75
C VAL A 127 -12.52 8.36 6.57
N LYS A 128 -11.64 9.37 6.59
CA LYS A 128 -10.55 9.54 5.63
C LYS A 128 -9.28 10.03 6.36
N PRO A 129 -8.08 9.58 5.94
CA PRO A 129 -7.83 8.53 4.95
C PRO A 129 -8.19 7.13 5.48
N HIS A 130 -8.41 6.15 4.59
CA HIS A 130 -8.39 4.74 5.00
C HIS A 130 -6.95 4.25 4.94
N SER A 131 -6.26 4.27 6.07
CA SER A 131 -4.88 3.79 6.15
C SER A 131 -4.81 2.28 5.93
N PRO A 132 -3.66 1.73 5.48
CA PRO A 132 -3.45 0.29 5.42
C PRO A 132 -3.74 -0.42 6.76
N SER A 133 -3.33 0.19 7.87
CA SER A 133 -3.58 -0.33 9.22
C SER A 133 -5.07 -0.40 9.58
N LEU A 134 -5.89 0.57 9.15
CA LEU A 134 -7.34 0.54 9.37
C LEU A 134 -8.01 -0.57 8.55
N LEU A 135 -7.60 -0.75 7.29
CA LEU A 135 -8.13 -1.82 6.43
C LEU A 135 -7.71 -3.21 6.93
N ARG A 136 -6.48 -3.32 7.46
CA ARG A 136 -6.02 -4.53 8.16
C ARG A 136 -6.86 -4.83 9.40
N ALA A 137 -7.19 -3.79 10.18
CA ALA A 137 -8.04 -3.92 11.36
C ALA A 137 -9.47 -4.37 11.01
N LEU A 138 -10.02 -3.92 9.88
CA LEU A 138 -11.28 -4.44 9.33
C LEU A 138 -11.21 -5.95 9.07
N GLY A 139 -10.17 -6.40 8.38
CA GLY A 139 -9.93 -7.82 8.16
C GLY A 139 -9.88 -8.63 9.46
N LEU A 140 -9.05 -8.16 10.41
CA LEU A 140 -8.89 -8.80 11.73
C LEU A 140 -10.21 -8.89 12.49
N TYR A 141 -11.04 -7.84 12.44
CA TYR A 141 -12.34 -7.83 13.08
C TYR A 141 -13.29 -8.87 12.47
N LEU A 142 -13.39 -8.93 11.14
CA LEU A 142 -14.27 -9.86 10.44
C LEU A 142 -13.84 -11.32 10.63
N GLY A 143 -12.54 -11.62 10.64
CA GLY A 143 -12.06 -12.97 10.92
C GLY A 143 -12.38 -13.41 12.36
N LYS A 144 -12.29 -12.50 13.34
CA LYS A 144 -12.77 -12.76 14.71
C LYS A 144 -14.28 -12.97 14.78
N LEU A 145 -15.06 -12.20 14.01
CA LEU A 145 -16.51 -12.34 13.95
C LEU A 145 -16.90 -13.73 13.42
N ASP A 146 -16.31 -14.16 12.30
CA ASP A 146 -16.56 -15.49 11.73
C ASP A 146 -16.06 -16.61 12.64
N GLN A 147 -14.96 -16.39 13.37
CA GLN A 147 -14.51 -17.32 14.41
C GLN A 147 -15.54 -17.44 15.55
N ALA A 148 -16.12 -16.33 16.01
CA ALA A 148 -17.17 -16.33 17.03
C ALA A 148 -18.45 -17.02 16.53
N LEU A 149 -18.76 -16.91 15.23
CA LEU A 149 -19.91 -17.56 14.60
C LEU A 149 -19.63 -19.00 14.13
N ALA A 150 -18.42 -19.52 14.29
CA ALA A 150 -18.01 -20.81 13.69
C ALA A 150 -18.86 -22.01 14.16
N THR A 151 -19.42 -21.94 15.38
CA THR A 151 -20.32 -22.97 15.94
C THR A 151 -21.78 -22.57 15.96
N PHE A 152 -22.10 -21.36 15.49
CA PHE A 152 -23.46 -20.85 15.45
C PHE A 152 -24.27 -21.55 14.35
N ALA A 153 -25.49 -21.97 14.70
CA ALA A 153 -26.41 -22.58 13.77
C ALA A 153 -27.83 -22.06 14.03
N HIS A 154 -28.55 -21.76 12.94
CA HIS A 154 -29.93 -21.33 13.02
C HIS A 154 -30.67 -21.66 11.72
N PRO A 155 -31.86 -22.28 11.76
CA PRO A 155 -32.54 -22.77 10.54
C PRO A 155 -32.85 -21.64 9.55
N ALA A 156 -33.23 -20.45 10.04
CA ALA A 156 -33.58 -19.31 9.19
C ALA A 156 -32.39 -18.71 8.41
N ALA A 157 -31.14 -19.09 8.75
CA ALA A 157 -29.98 -18.70 7.94
C ALA A 157 -29.92 -19.44 6.60
N ASN A 158 -30.58 -20.59 6.47
CA ASN A 158 -30.73 -21.34 5.23
C ASN A 158 -31.93 -20.78 4.45
N ARG A 159 -31.73 -19.62 3.83
CA ARG A 159 -32.77 -18.88 3.11
C ARG A 159 -32.33 -18.55 1.69
N GLU A 160 -33.32 -18.37 0.83
CA GLU A 160 -33.08 -17.79 -0.49
C GLU A 160 -32.95 -16.27 -0.37
N PHE A 161 -31.74 -15.75 -0.63
CA PHE A 161 -31.47 -14.33 -0.48
C PHE A 161 -30.74 -13.76 -1.71
N GLN A 162 -31.21 -12.63 -2.25
CA GLN A 162 -30.69 -12.07 -3.51
C GLN A 162 -29.25 -11.58 -3.41
N TRP A 163 -28.80 -11.22 -2.21
CA TRP A 163 -27.45 -10.73 -1.94
C TRP A 163 -26.48 -11.84 -1.50
N ASP A 164 -26.91 -13.10 -1.53
CA ASP A 164 -26.04 -14.26 -1.28
C ASP A 164 -25.11 -14.52 -2.49
N LEU A 165 -23.81 -14.51 -2.26
CA LEU A 165 -22.80 -14.78 -3.30
C LEU A 165 -22.90 -16.16 -3.95
N ARG A 166 -23.52 -17.16 -3.30
CA ARG A 166 -23.85 -18.44 -3.96
C ARG A 166 -24.77 -18.27 -5.16
N ARG A 167 -25.61 -17.23 -5.15
CA ARG A 167 -26.58 -16.92 -6.20
C ARG A 167 -26.07 -15.89 -7.19
N ALA A 168 -24.85 -15.37 -7.03
CA ALA A 168 -24.34 -14.28 -7.86
C ALA A 168 -24.46 -14.56 -9.37
N SER A 169 -24.11 -15.77 -9.82
CA SER A 169 -24.26 -16.18 -11.23
C SER A 169 -25.71 -16.14 -11.72
N GLU A 170 -26.66 -16.59 -10.90
CA GLU A 170 -28.10 -16.60 -11.23
C GLU A 170 -28.62 -15.15 -11.33
N ILE A 171 -28.32 -14.33 -10.33
CA ILE A 171 -28.77 -12.94 -10.24
C ILE A 171 -28.20 -12.08 -11.37
N ILE A 172 -26.89 -12.20 -11.64
CA ILE A 172 -26.25 -11.48 -12.73
C ILE A 172 -26.83 -11.91 -14.07
N HIS A 173 -27.01 -13.23 -14.30
CA HIS A 173 -27.59 -13.70 -15.56
C HIS A 173 -29.00 -13.17 -15.80
N ARG A 174 -29.81 -13.04 -14.74
CA ARG A 174 -31.18 -12.51 -14.80
C ARG A 174 -31.22 -11.03 -15.17
N HIS A 175 -30.32 -10.22 -14.61
CA HIS A 175 -30.44 -8.75 -14.65
C HIS A 175 -29.40 -8.05 -15.54
N LYS A 176 -28.34 -8.72 -16.01
CA LYS A 176 -27.30 -8.10 -16.87
C LYS A 176 -27.85 -7.43 -18.14
N ALA A 177 -29.00 -7.90 -18.65
CA ALA A 177 -29.63 -7.34 -19.84
C ALA A 177 -30.31 -5.99 -19.60
N GLU A 178 -30.49 -5.61 -18.32
CA GLU A 178 -31.09 -4.35 -17.90
C GLU A 178 -30.05 -3.22 -17.78
N ILE A 179 -28.76 -3.54 -17.95
CA ILE A 179 -27.66 -2.57 -17.97
C ILE A 179 -27.73 -1.76 -19.28
N PRO A 180 -27.91 -0.42 -19.23
CA PRO A 180 -28.10 0.37 -20.44
C PRO A 180 -26.87 0.46 -21.36
N ASP A 181 -25.66 0.42 -20.80
CA ASP A 181 -24.40 0.54 -21.53
C ASP A 181 -23.92 -0.85 -22.04
N PRO A 182 -23.86 -1.06 -23.38
CA PRO A 182 -23.41 -2.33 -23.95
C PRO A 182 -21.96 -2.73 -23.59
N ALA A 183 -21.07 -1.75 -23.39
CA ALA A 183 -19.68 -2.04 -23.03
C ALA A 183 -19.59 -2.58 -21.60
N ARG A 184 -20.35 -1.98 -20.68
CA ARG A 184 -20.49 -2.44 -19.29
C ARG A 184 -21.21 -3.78 -19.18
N GLN A 185 -22.23 -4.01 -19.99
CA GLN A 185 -22.87 -5.32 -20.11
C GLN A 185 -21.86 -6.39 -20.55
N LYS A 186 -21.04 -6.12 -21.57
CA LYS A 186 -19.99 -7.04 -22.04
C LYS A 186 -18.91 -7.27 -20.98
N LEU A 187 -18.58 -6.26 -20.19
CA LEU A 187 -17.64 -6.38 -19.07
C LEU A 187 -18.18 -7.35 -17.99
N VAL A 188 -19.44 -7.18 -17.58
CA VAL A 188 -20.11 -8.10 -16.65
C VAL A 188 -20.16 -9.52 -17.22
N GLU A 189 -20.46 -9.68 -18.51
CA GLU A 189 -20.45 -10.98 -19.18
C GLU A 189 -19.09 -11.67 -19.11
N ARG A 190 -18.01 -10.90 -19.26
CA ARG A 190 -16.64 -11.40 -19.18
C ARG A 190 -16.34 -11.97 -17.78
N TYR A 191 -16.71 -11.25 -16.73
CA TYR A 191 -16.57 -11.73 -15.35
C TYR A 191 -17.41 -12.98 -15.10
N LEU A 192 -18.68 -12.98 -15.53
CA LEU A 192 -19.57 -14.13 -15.39
C LEU A 192 -19.03 -15.38 -16.12
N THR A 193 -18.49 -15.21 -17.34
CA THR A 193 -17.90 -16.30 -18.13
C THR A 193 -16.65 -16.86 -17.46
N HIS A 194 -15.78 -15.99 -16.97
CA HIS A 194 -14.60 -16.40 -16.21
C HIS A 194 -14.99 -17.15 -14.93
N PHE A 195 -15.93 -16.61 -14.15
CA PHE A 195 -16.43 -17.25 -12.94
C PHE A 195 -17.01 -18.64 -13.22
N THR A 196 -17.87 -18.75 -14.23
CA THR A 196 -18.53 -20.02 -14.57
C THR A 196 -17.53 -21.08 -15.03
N SER A 197 -16.53 -20.70 -15.81
CA SER A 197 -15.57 -21.64 -16.40
C SER A 197 -14.39 -22.00 -15.48
N GLN A 198 -13.92 -21.07 -14.65
CA GLN A 198 -12.70 -21.23 -13.85
C GLN A 198 -12.97 -21.32 -12.34
N THR A 199 -13.97 -20.58 -11.83
CA THR A 199 -14.20 -20.45 -10.38
C THR A 199 -15.25 -21.43 -9.87
N ALA A 200 -16.38 -21.56 -10.56
CA ALA A 200 -17.50 -22.39 -10.14
C ALA A 200 -17.12 -23.86 -9.83
N PRO A 201 -16.22 -24.52 -10.58
CA PRO A 201 -15.76 -25.88 -10.24
C PRO A 201 -15.09 -25.98 -8.86
N LEU A 202 -14.42 -24.91 -8.41
CA LEU A 202 -13.67 -24.87 -7.15
C LEU A 202 -14.56 -24.65 -5.92
N LEU A 203 -15.74 -24.06 -6.10
CA LEU A 203 -16.65 -23.70 -5.00
C LEU A 203 -17.17 -24.90 -4.20
N THR A 204 -17.12 -26.11 -4.78
CA THR A 204 -17.49 -27.35 -4.09
C THR A 204 -16.53 -27.72 -2.95
N ALA A 205 -15.30 -27.22 -2.97
CA ALA A 205 -14.27 -27.45 -1.96
C ALA A 205 -14.09 -26.27 -0.99
N VAL A 206 -14.93 -25.24 -1.10
CA VAL A 206 -14.90 -24.05 -0.24
C VAL A 206 -15.78 -24.27 1.00
N ARG A 207 -15.33 -23.80 2.17
CA ARG A 207 -16.08 -23.94 3.42
C ARG A 207 -17.34 -23.08 3.41
N THR A 208 -18.29 -23.47 4.23
CA THR A 208 -19.56 -22.77 4.37
C THR A 208 -19.89 -22.51 5.83
N SER A 209 -20.40 -21.33 6.13
CA SER A 209 -20.76 -20.90 7.48
C SER A 209 -21.86 -19.84 7.43
N ILE A 210 -22.45 -19.53 8.58
CA ILE A 210 -23.30 -18.36 8.74
C ILE A 210 -22.36 -17.16 8.89
N VAL A 211 -22.49 -16.17 8.00
CA VAL A 211 -21.66 -14.97 7.99
C VAL A 211 -22.54 -13.72 8.08
N HIS A 212 -21.94 -12.55 8.34
CA HIS A 212 -22.66 -11.28 8.43
C HIS A 212 -23.22 -10.85 7.06
N ASN A 213 -22.46 -11.10 5.99
CA ASN A 213 -22.82 -10.96 4.58
C ASN A 213 -23.06 -9.50 4.09
N ASP A 214 -22.78 -8.49 4.91
CA ASP A 214 -22.92 -7.08 4.50
C ASP A 214 -21.96 -6.10 5.19
N ALA A 215 -20.69 -6.47 5.29
CA ALA A 215 -19.62 -5.59 5.80
C ALA A 215 -19.25 -4.47 4.80
N ASN A 216 -20.19 -3.58 4.48
CA ASN A 216 -20.00 -2.41 3.62
C ASN A 216 -19.50 -1.18 4.41
N ASP A 217 -19.16 -0.11 3.70
CA ASP A 217 -18.56 1.11 4.27
C ASP A 217 -19.48 1.88 5.23
N TYR A 218 -20.78 1.61 5.26
CA TYR A 218 -21.73 2.22 6.21
C TYR A 218 -22.09 1.31 7.38
N ASN A 219 -21.88 -0.01 7.25
CA ASN A 219 -22.15 -0.99 8.30
C ASN A 219 -20.92 -1.31 9.16
N VAL A 220 -19.73 -0.88 8.74
CA VAL A 220 -18.50 -0.96 9.54
C VAL A 220 -18.31 0.34 10.32
N ILE A 221 -18.23 0.25 11.65
CA ILE A 221 -18.03 1.40 12.54
C ILE A 221 -16.56 1.45 12.99
N VAL A 222 -15.92 2.59 12.73
CA VAL A 222 -14.53 2.89 13.09
C VAL A 222 -14.48 3.54 14.46
N ASP A 223 -13.56 3.09 15.30
CA ASP A 223 -13.26 3.73 16.58
C ASP A 223 -12.43 4.99 16.33
N VAL A 224 -13.01 6.14 16.66
CA VAL A 224 -12.38 7.46 16.57
C VAL A 224 -12.14 8.10 17.94
N GLN A 225 -12.46 7.39 19.02
CA GLN A 225 -12.36 7.88 20.39
C GLN A 225 -11.06 7.41 21.06
N THR A 226 -10.59 6.20 20.73
CA THR A 226 -9.34 5.68 21.26
C THR A 226 -8.15 6.44 20.65
N PRO A 227 -7.27 7.06 21.45
CA PRO A 227 -6.08 7.73 20.94
C PRO A 227 -5.17 6.71 20.23
N SER A 228 -4.87 6.91 18.96
CA SER A 228 -3.80 6.20 18.27
C SER A 228 -2.45 6.90 18.48
N GLU A 229 -1.34 6.19 18.25
CA GLU A 229 0.02 6.77 18.34
C GLU A 229 0.20 8.01 17.44
N GLN A 230 -0.61 8.10 16.38
CA GLN A 230 -0.78 9.29 15.55
C GLN A 230 -2.21 9.83 15.74
N PRO A 231 -2.43 10.82 16.64
CA PRO A 231 -3.76 11.19 17.16
C PRO A 231 -4.80 11.65 16.12
N THR A 232 -4.47 11.65 14.82
CA THR A 232 -5.33 12.05 13.71
C THR A 232 -5.72 10.91 12.77
N VAL A 233 -5.20 9.68 12.93
CA VAL A 233 -5.51 8.54 12.05
C VAL A 233 -6.10 7.37 12.84
N PRO A 234 -7.39 7.05 12.67
CA PRO A 234 -8.01 5.88 13.30
C PRO A 234 -7.38 4.57 12.80
N THR A 235 -7.17 3.62 13.71
CA THR A 235 -6.55 2.31 13.41
C THR A 235 -7.35 1.12 13.92
N ALA A 236 -8.55 1.34 14.45
CA ALA A 236 -9.36 0.30 15.10
C ALA A 236 -10.81 0.31 14.61
N ILE A 237 -11.44 -0.86 14.66
CA ILE A 237 -12.85 -1.08 14.32
C ILE A 237 -13.63 -1.23 15.63
N ALA A 238 -14.65 -0.38 15.81
CA ALA A 238 -15.54 -0.41 16.97
C ALA A 238 -16.61 -1.51 16.85
N GLY A 239 -16.94 -1.92 15.62
CA GLY A 239 -17.80 -3.08 15.38
C GLY A 239 -18.46 -3.06 14.01
N VAL A 240 -19.27 -4.08 13.73
CA VAL A 240 -20.23 -4.05 12.60
C VAL A 240 -21.66 -3.93 13.13
N ILE A 241 -22.49 -3.27 12.33
CA ILE A 241 -23.93 -3.15 12.56
C ILE A 241 -24.70 -3.81 11.42
N ASP A 242 -25.98 -4.04 11.69
CA ASP A 242 -26.97 -4.51 10.72
C ASP A 242 -26.85 -5.96 10.23
N PHE A 243 -27.18 -6.88 11.13
CA PHE A 243 -27.19 -8.33 10.87
C PHE A 243 -28.38 -8.81 10.02
N GLY A 244 -29.11 -7.91 9.35
CA GLY A 244 -30.30 -8.23 8.54
C GLY A 244 -30.02 -9.18 7.37
N ASP A 245 -28.80 -9.13 6.86
CA ASP A 245 -28.37 -9.81 5.63
C ASP A 245 -27.69 -11.16 5.89
N MET A 246 -27.59 -11.59 7.15
CA MET A 246 -27.00 -12.87 7.55
C MET A 246 -27.58 -14.04 6.75
N VAL A 247 -26.70 -14.92 6.30
CA VAL A 247 -27.07 -16.10 5.50
C VAL A 247 -26.01 -17.19 5.68
N HIS A 248 -26.43 -18.46 5.55
CA HIS A 248 -25.51 -19.58 5.49
C HIS A 248 -24.94 -19.72 4.06
N THR A 249 -23.74 -19.19 3.83
CA THR A 249 -23.09 -19.09 2.52
C THR A 249 -21.65 -19.60 2.53
N TYR A 250 -20.83 -19.28 1.53
CA TYR A 250 -19.39 -19.54 1.53
C TYR A 250 -18.73 -18.71 2.64
N THR A 251 -17.87 -19.31 3.47
CA THR A 251 -17.16 -18.57 4.54
C THR A 251 -16.32 -17.44 3.96
N VAL A 252 -15.64 -17.70 2.84
CA VAL A 252 -14.84 -16.71 2.10
C VAL A 252 -15.66 -15.55 1.49
N ALA A 253 -17.00 -15.60 1.52
CA ALA A 253 -17.85 -14.50 1.10
C ALA A 253 -17.65 -13.26 1.98
N GLU A 254 -17.44 -13.43 3.28
CA GLU A 254 -17.30 -12.31 4.23
C GLU A 254 -16.12 -11.38 3.86
N PRO A 255 -14.86 -11.88 3.76
CA PRO A 255 -13.75 -11.03 3.34
C PRO A 255 -13.86 -10.57 1.88
N ALA A 256 -14.53 -11.32 1.00
CA ALA A 256 -14.76 -10.90 -0.39
C ALA A 256 -15.67 -9.65 -0.47
N ILE A 257 -16.74 -9.62 0.33
CA ILE A 257 -17.67 -8.50 0.39
C ILE A 257 -16.97 -7.28 0.99
N ALA A 258 -16.29 -7.44 2.12
CA ALA A 258 -15.55 -6.36 2.75
C ALA A 258 -14.47 -5.75 1.84
N ALA A 259 -13.70 -6.60 1.15
CA ALA A 259 -12.70 -6.15 0.19
C ALA A 259 -13.33 -5.37 -0.97
N ALA A 260 -14.47 -5.81 -1.50
CA ALA A 260 -15.17 -5.13 -2.60
C ALA A 260 -15.53 -3.67 -2.24
N TYR A 261 -15.97 -3.40 -1.01
CA TYR A 261 -16.29 -2.05 -0.55
C TYR A 261 -15.03 -1.25 -0.15
N ALA A 262 -14.04 -1.88 0.50
CA ALA A 262 -12.77 -1.23 0.85
C ALA A 262 -11.99 -0.71 -0.39
N MET A 263 -12.20 -1.36 -1.53
CA MET A 263 -11.63 -1.01 -2.83
C MET A 263 -12.26 0.22 -3.50
N LEU A 264 -13.46 0.65 -3.07
CA LEU A 264 -14.17 1.74 -3.72
C LEU A 264 -13.43 3.08 -3.59
N GLY A 265 -13.27 3.77 -4.71
CA GLY A 265 -12.64 5.10 -4.76
C GLY A 265 -11.12 5.11 -4.57
N LYS A 266 -10.45 3.93 -4.55
CA LYS A 266 -8.99 3.81 -4.43
C LYS A 266 -8.30 3.91 -5.78
N GLN A 267 -7.10 4.51 -5.80
CA GLN A 267 -6.18 4.49 -6.94
C GLN A 267 -5.47 3.14 -7.05
N ASN A 268 -5.23 2.45 -5.93
CA ASN A 268 -4.71 1.07 -5.89
C ASN A 268 -5.70 0.14 -5.15
N PRO A 269 -6.78 -0.30 -5.82
CA PRO A 269 -7.81 -1.13 -5.19
C PRO A 269 -7.26 -2.45 -4.64
N LEU A 270 -6.37 -3.13 -5.36
CA LEU A 270 -5.83 -4.41 -4.88
C LEU A 270 -5.07 -4.27 -3.56
N ALA A 271 -4.33 -3.17 -3.35
CA ALA A 271 -3.67 -2.93 -2.06
C ALA A 271 -4.67 -2.84 -0.89
N ALA A 272 -5.84 -2.23 -1.11
CA ALA A 272 -6.91 -2.21 -0.10
C ALA A 272 -7.44 -3.62 0.20
N ALA A 273 -7.63 -4.45 -0.83
CA ALA A 273 -8.06 -5.84 -0.68
C ALA A 273 -7.01 -6.67 0.07
N GLU A 274 -5.73 -6.52 -0.24
CA GLU A 274 -4.63 -7.22 0.42
C GLU A 274 -4.66 -7.01 1.94
N GLU A 275 -4.86 -5.77 2.40
CA GLU A 275 -4.91 -5.46 3.83
C GLU A 275 -6.10 -6.12 4.53
N VAL A 276 -7.30 -6.03 3.94
CA VAL A 276 -8.51 -6.68 4.49
C VAL A 276 -8.34 -8.19 4.54
N VAL A 277 -7.90 -8.79 3.43
CA VAL A 277 -7.78 -10.25 3.32
C VAL A 277 -6.71 -10.79 4.25
N ALA A 278 -5.58 -10.10 4.37
CA ALA A 278 -4.51 -10.54 5.23
C ALA A 278 -4.83 -10.33 6.73
N GLY A 279 -5.63 -9.32 7.07
CA GLY A 279 -6.19 -9.19 8.42
C GLY A 279 -7.15 -10.33 8.75
N TYR A 280 -8.04 -10.67 7.81
CA TYR A 280 -8.97 -11.79 7.98
C TYR A 280 -8.20 -13.12 8.14
N HIS A 281 -7.26 -13.40 7.24
CA HIS A 281 -6.44 -14.62 7.26
C HIS A 281 -5.67 -14.80 8.58
N ALA A 282 -5.22 -13.71 9.21
CA ALA A 282 -4.47 -13.78 10.47
C ALA A 282 -5.29 -14.29 11.66
N THR A 283 -6.63 -14.21 11.60
CA THR A 283 -7.54 -14.63 12.68
C THR A 283 -8.43 -15.80 12.28
N HIS A 284 -8.82 -15.87 11.01
CA HIS A 284 -9.57 -16.95 10.40
C HIS A 284 -8.87 -17.40 9.09
N PRO A 285 -7.88 -18.31 9.16
CA PRO A 285 -7.07 -18.67 8.00
C PRO A 285 -7.89 -19.18 6.82
N LEU A 286 -7.62 -18.60 5.65
CA LEU A 286 -8.19 -19.01 4.38
C LEU A 286 -7.40 -20.18 3.79
N THR A 287 -8.10 -21.14 3.21
CA THR A 287 -7.51 -22.24 2.46
C THR A 287 -7.00 -21.77 1.10
N GLU A 288 -6.13 -22.58 0.48
CA GLU A 288 -5.64 -22.38 -0.89
C GLU A 288 -6.77 -22.20 -1.91
N THR A 289 -7.82 -23.05 -1.82
CA THR A 289 -9.00 -22.97 -2.68
C THR A 289 -9.79 -21.67 -2.44
N GLU A 290 -9.95 -21.26 -1.19
CA GLU A 290 -10.64 -20.02 -0.84
C GLU A 290 -9.92 -18.80 -1.39
N LEU A 291 -8.59 -18.75 -1.27
CA LEU A 291 -7.78 -17.69 -1.88
C LEU A 291 -7.86 -17.68 -3.41
N ALA A 292 -8.02 -18.84 -4.06
CA ALA A 292 -8.19 -18.96 -5.51
C ALA A 292 -9.52 -18.39 -6.00
N VAL A 293 -10.58 -18.47 -5.19
CA VAL A 293 -11.91 -17.95 -5.56
C VAL A 293 -12.19 -16.53 -5.04
N LEU A 294 -11.34 -15.99 -4.16
CA LEU A 294 -11.57 -14.71 -3.47
C LEU A 294 -11.70 -13.51 -4.43
N TYR A 295 -10.74 -13.34 -5.35
CA TYR A 295 -10.80 -12.26 -6.35
C TYR A 295 -12.01 -12.39 -7.30
N PRO A 296 -12.29 -13.59 -7.87
CA PRO A 296 -13.54 -13.82 -8.58
C PRO A 296 -14.80 -13.48 -7.76
N LEU A 297 -14.86 -13.84 -6.47
CA LEU A 297 -16.02 -13.52 -5.63
C LEU A 297 -16.16 -12.01 -5.36
N ILE A 298 -15.04 -11.28 -5.19
CA ILE A 298 -15.04 -9.81 -5.11
C ILE A 298 -15.67 -9.21 -6.38
N THR A 299 -15.19 -9.63 -7.56
CA THR A 299 -15.73 -9.10 -8.83
C THR A 299 -17.20 -9.49 -9.04
N MET A 300 -17.60 -10.70 -8.65
CA MET A 300 -19.00 -11.13 -8.69
C MET A 300 -19.89 -10.34 -7.73
N ARG A 301 -19.40 -9.96 -6.53
CA ARG A 301 -20.14 -9.06 -5.62
C ARG A 301 -20.40 -7.72 -6.29
N LEU A 302 -19.37 -7.12 -6.89
CA LEU A 302 -19.50 -5.85 -7.61
C LEU A 302 -20.45 -5.96 -8.81
N CYS A 303 -20.34 -7.02 -9.63
CA CYS A 303 -21.24 -7.27 -10.75
C CYS A 303 -22.69 -7.45 -10.29
N MET A 304 -22.91 -8.17 -9.18
CA MET A 304 -24.23 -8.35 -8.58
C MET A 304 -24.82 -6.99 -8.14
N SER A 305 -24.04 -6.14 -7.48
CA SER A 305 -24.46 -4.80 -7.06
C SER A 305 -24.89 -3.92 -8.23
N VAL A 306 -24.10 -3.85 -9.31
CA VAL A 306 -24.45 -3.01 -10.47
C VAL A 306 -25.62 -3.58 -11.28
N CYS A 307 -25.78 -4.91 -11.36
CA CYS A 307 -26.93 -5.54 -12.00
C CYS A 307 -28.23 -5.29 -11.22
N LEU A 308 -28.19 -5.40 -9.89
CA LEU A 308 -29.34 -5.13 -9.04
C LEU A 308 -29.70 -3.63 -9.03
N SER A 309 -28.69 -2.74 -9.07
CA SER A 309 -28.93 -1.29 -9.25
C SER A 309 -29.66 -0.99 -10.56
N ALA A 310 -29.18 -1.55 -11.68
CA ALA A 310 -29.81 -1.39 -12.99
C ALA A 310 -31.28 -1.89 -12.99
N HIS A 311 -31.54 -3.04 -12.35
CA HIS A 311 -32.89 -3.57 -12.19
C HIS A 311 -33.80 -2.64 -11.38
N GLN A 312 -33.31 -2.12 -10.25
CA GLN A 312 -34.05 -1.19 -9.41
C GLN A 312 -34.34 0.13 -10.13
N GLN A 313 -33.37 0.65 -10.88
CA GLN A 313 -33.55 1.88 -11.67
C GLN A 313 -34.58 1.70 -12.80
N ALA A 314 -34.60 0.53 -13.46
CA ALA A 314 -35.62 0.20 -14.46
C ALA A 314 -37.04 0.18 -13.85
N LEU A 315 -37.17 -0.19 -12.56
CA LEU A 315 -38.43 -0.20 -11.83
C LEU A 315 -38.81 1.17 -11.22
N GLN A 316 -37.82 1.99 -10.85
CA GLN A 316 -38.01 3.29 -10.20
C GLN A 316 -37.11 4.38 -10.83
N PRO A 317 -37.44 4.88 -12.04
CA PRO A 317 -36.57 5.81 -12.77
C PRO A 317 -36.30 7.16 -12.07
N GLU A 318 -37.18 7.57 -11.16
CA GLU A 318 -37.14 8.85 -10.43
C GLU A 318 -36.25 8.80 -9.15
N ASN A 319 -35.76 7.62 -8.74
CA ASN A 319 -34.98 7.48 -7.50
C ASN A 319 -33.47 7.73 -7.74
N HIS A 320 -33.07 8.99 -7.68
CA HIS A 320 -31.69 9.43 -7.91
C HIS A 320 -30.66 8.93 -6.89
N TYR A 321 -31.07 8.48 -5.69
CA TYR A 321 -30.16 8.03 -4.63
C TYR A 321 -29.36 6.78 -5.03
N LEU A 322 -29.95 5.90 -5.86
CA LEU A 322 -29.35 4.65 -6.32
C LEU A 322 -28.15 4.84 -7.26
N SER A 323 -27.99 6.04 -7.85
CA SER A 323 -26.98 6.34 -8.88
C SER A 323 -25.59 6.72 -8.36
N ILE A 324 -25.44 7.07 -7.07
CA ILE A 324 -24.20 7.65 -6.53
C ILE A 324 -23.18 6.56 -6.17
N SER A 325 -23.61 5.45 -5.56
CA SER A 325 -22.75 4.31 -5.22
C SER A 325 -22.35 3.49 -6.46
N GLU A 326 -23.19 3.51 -7.50
CA GLU A 326 -22.98 2.77 -8.75
C GLU A 326 -21.74 3.25 -9.54
N ALA A 327 -21.51 4.56 -9.60
CA ALA A 327 -20.39 5.13 -10.37
C ALA A 327 -19.02 4.65 -9.86
N ALA A 328 -18.86 4.56 -8.53
CA ALA A 328 -17.64 4.05 -7.92
C ALA A 328 -17.43 2.57 -8.20
N ALA A 329 -18.51 1.77 -8.17
CA ALA A 329 -18.47 0.34 -8.48
C ALA A 329 -18.12 0.08 -9.95
N TRP A 330 -18.66 0.85 -10.90
CA TRP A 330 -18.29 0.74 -12.30
C TRP A 330 -16.83 1.09 -12.55
N LYS A 331 -16.36 2.23 -12.03
CA LYS A 331 -14.94 2.63 -12.15
C LYS A 331 -14.02 1.53 -11.60
N LEU A 332 -14.41 0.93 -10.48
CA LEU A 332 -13.68 -0.18 -9.89
C LEU A 332 -13.67 -1.42 -10.79
N LEU A 333 -14.83 -1.87 -11.29
CA LEU A 333 -14.93 -3.00 -12.23
C LEU A 333 -14.07 -2.79 -13.49
N GLU A 334 -14.05 -1.57 -14.02
CA GLU A 334 -13.25 -1.16 -15.18
C GLU A 334 -11.75 -1.13 -14.86
N THR A 335 -11.35 -0.72 -13.66
CA THR A 335 -9.95 -0.78 -13.22
C THR A 335 -9.49 -2.20 -12.97
N LEU A 336 -10.31 -3.02 -12.30
CA LEU A 336 -10.02 -4.44 -12.10
C LEU A 336 -9.95 -5.20 -13.42
N ALA A 337 -10.61 -4.71 -14.46
CA ALA A 337 -10.63 -5.33 -15.78
C ALA A 337 -9.25 -5.37 -16.45
N THR A 338 -8.31 -4.53 -16.01
CA THR A 338 -6.93 -4.44 -16.51
C THR A 338 -5.97 -5.32 -15.71
N VAL A 339 -6.40 -5.86 -14.58
CA VAL A 339 -5.60 -6.72 -13.70
C VAL A 339 -5.76 -8.18 -14.13
N PRO A 340 -4.68 -8.91 -14.44
CA PRO A 340 -4.75 -10.35 -14.65
C PRO A 340 -5.29 -11.07 -13.39
N PRO A 341 -6.31 -11.94 -13.49
CA PRO A 341 -6.86 -12.65 -12.34
C PRO A 341 -5.82 -13.45 -11.54
N ALA A 342 -4.86 -14.06 -12.24
CA ALA A 342 -3.75 -14.78 -11.60
C ALA A 342 -2.87 -13.85 -10.76
N LEU A 343 -2.58 -12.63 -11.23
CA LEU A 343 -1.80 -11.64 -10.49
C LEU A 343 -2.53 -11.22 -9.20
N ALA A 344 -3.84 -10.95 -9.30
CA ALA A 344 -4.64 -10.63 -8.12
C ALA A 344 -4.63 -11.79 -7.10
N HIS A 345 -4.76 -13.03 -7.56
CA HIS A 345 -4.63 -14.20 -6.70
C HIS A 345 -3.26 -14.28 -6.02
N TYR A 346 -2.16 -14.15 -6.77
CA TYR A 346 -0.79 -14.22 -6.24
C TYR A 346 -0.49 -13.10 -5.22
N ARG A 347 -1.03 -11.91 -5.47
CA ARG A 347 -0.98 -10.77 -4.56
C ARG A 347 -1.73 -11.06 -3.24
N LEU A 348 -2.93 -11.61 -3.31
CA LEU A 348 -3.71 -12.00 -2.12
C LEU A 348 -3.03 -13.13 -1.32
N ARG A 349 -2.38 -14.09 -2.00
CA ARG A 349 -1.55 -15.12 -1.34
C ARG A 349 -0.37 -14.51 -0.59
N ALA A 350 0.36 -13.61 -1.24
CA ALA A 350 1.50 -12.92 -0.65
C ALA A 350 1.10 -12.12 0.59
N ALA A 351 -0.05 -11.43 0.52
CA ALA A 351 -0.61 -10.69 1.66
C ALA A 351 -0.90 -11.62 2.86
N CYS A 352 -1.31 -12.87 2.60
CA CYS A 352 -1.51 -13.91 3.62
C CYS A 352 -0.21 -14.60 4.09
N GLY A 353 0.96 -14.17 3.63
CA GLY A 353 2.25 -14.78 3.98
C GLY A 353 2.56 -16.11 3.28
N LEU A 354 1.82 -16.45 2.22
CA LEU A 354 2.06 -17.63 1.40
C LEU A 354 2.98 -17.29 0.21
N PRO A 355 3.74 -18.27 -0.34
CA PRO A 355 4.46 -18.07 -1.60
C PRO A 355 3.51 -17.53 -2.69
N PRO A 356 3.85 -16.42 -3.36
CA PRO A 356 2.92 -15.75 -4.29
C PRO A 356 2.49 -16.65 -5.44
N VAL A 357 3.42 -17.31 -6.13
CA VAL A 357 3.12 -18.22 -7.24
C VAL A 357 3.26 -19.67 -6.76
N PRO A 358 2.15 -20.44 -6.64
CA PRO A 358 2.17 -21.77 -6.01
C PRO A 358 3.16 -22.77 -6.64
N HIS A 359 3.33 -22.72 -7.96
CA HIS A 359 4.16 -23.66 -8.71
C HIS A 359 5.57 -23.14 -9.02
N SER A 360 5.90 -21.89 -8.66
CA SER A 360 7.21 -21.29 -8.96
C SER A 360 8.36 -22.05 -8.29
N GLN A 361 8.18 -22.48 -7.04
CA GLN A 361 9.21 -23.26 -6.33
C GLN A 361 9.54 -24.57 -7.06
N ALA A 362 8.55 -25.26 -7.63
CA ALA A 362 8.78 -26.48 -8.38
C ALA A 362 9.58 -26.25 -9.67
N VAL A 363 9.43 -25.08 -10.31
CA VAL A 363 10.26 -24.67 -11.45
C VAL A 363 11.69 -24.42 -10.99
N VAL A 364 11.86 -23.65 -9.91
CA VAL A 364 13.18 -23.35 -9.33
C VAL A 364 13.93 -24.63 -8.95
N ASP A 365 13.26 -25.55 -8.25
CA ASP A 365 13.84 -26.84 -7.85
C ASP A 365 14.27 -27.66 -9.07
N TRP A 366 13.46 -27.67 -10.14
CA TRP A 366 13.81 -28.34 -11.39
C TRP A 366 15.01 -27.68 -12.07
N LEU A 367 15.06 -26.34 -12.12
CA LEU A 367 16.20 -25.62 -12.71
C LEU A 367 17.50 -25.93 -11.96
N CYS A 368 17.47 -25.90 -10.62
CA CYS A 368 18.60 -26.30 -9.78
C CYS A 368 19.06 -27.74 -10.04
N ALA A 369 18.13 -28.68 -10.19
CA ALA A 369 18.45 -30.09 -10.44
C ALA A 369 19.05 -30.35 -11.84
N ASN A 370 18.86 -29.44 -12.81
CA ASN A 370 19.26 -29.63 -14.21
C ASN A 370 20.35 -28.66 -14.68
N GLN A 371 21.02 -27.93 -13.76
CA GLN A 371 22.04 -26.91 -14.09
C GLN A 371 23.11 -27.40 -15.08
N ALA A 372 23.59 -28.64 -14.93
CA ALA A 372 24.65 -29.18 -15.78
C ALA A 372 24.27 -29.32 -17.27
N ASP A 373 22.98 -29.28 -17.61
CA ASP A 373 22.47 -29.61 -18.94
C ASP A 373 22.08 -28.38 -19.77
N PHE A 374 22.19 -27.16 -19.23
CA PHE A 374 21.87 -25.93 -19.96
C PHE A 374 23.01 -25.52 -20.92
N ALA A 375 22.63 -25.12 -22.14
CA ALA A 375 23.54 -24.48 -23.08
C ALA A 375 23.76 -22.99 -22.70
N PRO A 376 24.91 -22.39 -23.06
CA PRO A 376 25.11 -20.95 -22.91
C PRO A 376 24.02 -20.14 -23.62
N VAL A 377 23.63 -18.99 -23.04
CA VAL A 377 22.64 -18.07 -23.65
C VAL A 377 23.30 -17.08 -24.62
N ILE A 378 24.59 -16.81 -24.44
CA ILE A 378 25.44 -16.02 -25.33
C ILE A 378 26.65 -16.86 -25.76
N ALA A 379 27.47 -16.38 -26.70
CA ALA A 379 28.62 -17.14 -27.19
C ALA A 379 29.66 -17.48 -26.11
N GLN A 380 29.83 -16.61 -25.12
CA GLN A 380 30.74 -16.81 -24.00
C GLN A 380 30.10 -17.66 -22.89
N ASP A 381 30.86 -18.58 -22.32
CA ASP A 381 30.41 -19.39 -21.21
C ASP A 381 30.59 -18.66 -19.87
N LEU A 382 29.51 -18.06 -19.38
CA LEU A 382 29.48 -17.25 -18.16
C LEU A 382 29.87 -18.00 -16.86
N ARG A 383 29.96 -19.34 -16.90
CA ARG A 383 30.49 -20.14 -15.78
C ARG A 383 31.98 -19.91 -15.55
N SER A 384 32.70 -19.51 -16.59
CA SER A 384 34.15 -19.32 -16.58
C SER A 384 34.63 -18.00 -17.18
N GLU A 385 33.82 -17.36 -18.02
CA GLU A 385 34.16 -16.09 -18.66
C GLU A 385 34.33 -14.98 -17.62
N PRO A 386 35.39 -14.16 -17.68
CA PRO A 386 35.50 -12.96 -16.88
C PRO A 386 34.40 -11.95 -17.24
N VAL A 387 33.64 -11.52 -16.23
CA VAL A 387 32.55 -10.55 -16.39
C VAL A 387 32.79 -9.31 -15.52
N LEU A 388 32.21 -8.18 -15.92
CA LEU A 388 32.07 -7.00 -15.08
C LEU A 388 30.61 -6.88 -14.62
N VAL A 389 30.34 -7.17 -13.35
CA VAL A 389 29.02 -6.94 -12.75
C VAL A 389 28.90 -5.48 -12.33
N PHE A 390 27.99 -4.75 -12.96
CA PHE A 390 27.76 -3.34 -12.65
C PHE A 390 26.93 -3.18 -11.37
N ASP A 391 27.25 -2.14 -10.60
CA ASP A 391 26.31 -1.58 -9.64
C ASP A 391 25.45 -0.53 -10.38
N LEU A 392 24.25 -0.92 -10.81
CA LEU A 392 23.26 -0.01 -11.40
C LEU A 392 22.19 0.38 -10.39
N SER A 393 22.41 0.05 -9.11
CA SER A 393 21.46 0.30 -8.05
C SER A 393 21.24 1.80 -7.84
N VAL A 394 20.13 2.14 -7.18
CA VAL A 394 19.81 3.54 -6.84
C VAL A 394 20.96 4.23 -6.11
N GLY A 395 21.76 3.53 -5.31
CA GLY A 395 22.89 4.12 -4.57
C GLY A 395 24.15 4.35 -5.41
N SER A 396 24.21 3.86 -6.65
CA SER A 396 25.44 3.76 -7.41
C SER A 396 25.95 5.12 -7.90
N PRO A 397 27.25 5.44 -7.70
CA PRO A 397 27.90 6.58 -8.33
C PRO A 397 27.94 6.48 -9.86
N LEU A 398 27.92 5.26 -10.43
CA LEU A 398 28.04 5.03 -11.88
C LEU A 398 26.90 5.70 -12.67
N VAL A 399 25.73 5.85 -12.05
CA VAL A 399 24.53 6.45 -12.65
C VAL A 399 24.13 7.76 -11.96
N ALA A 400 24.97 8.30 -11.06
CA ALA A 400 24.56 9.36 -10.15
C ALA A 400 24.46 10.75 -10.78
N ASP A 401 25.29 11.03 -11.77
CA ASP A 401 25.46 12.30 -12.49
C ASP A 401 24.82 12.27 -13.89
N LEU A 402 24.11 11.20 -14.25
CA LEU A 402 23.25 11.20 -15.43
C LEU A 402 22.09 12.16 -15.16
N ASP A 403 22.28 13.42 -15.59
CA ASP A 403 21.31 14.52 -15.47
C ASP A 403 19.96 14.13 -16.08
N ASP A 404 20.01 13.25 -17.09
CA ASP A 404 18.87 12.57 -17.69
C ASP A 404 19.24 11.11 -18.00
N PRO A 405 18.71 10.12 -17.26
CA PRO A 405 18.88 8.70 -17.58
C PRO A 405 18.33 8.29 -18.96
N SER A 406 17.58 9.18 -19.60
CA SER A 406 17.04 9.04 -20.96
C SER A 406 18.09 9.32 -22.06
N ASP A 407 19.26 9.88 -21.70
CA ASP A 407 20.43 9.99 -22.60
C ASP A 407 21.18 8.64 -22.70
N THR A 408 20.58 7.74 -23.47
CA THR A 408 21.10 6.40 -23.73
C THR A 408 22.48 6.42 -24.37
N ALA A 409 22.82 7.44 -25.17
CA ALA A 409 24.13 7.52 -25.83
C ALA A 409 25.26 7.73 -24.81
N THR A 410 25.06 8.65 -23.85
CA THR A 410 26.01 8.86 -22.76
C THR A 410 26.11 7.63 -21.86
N PHE A 411 24.96 7.00 -21.55
CA PHE A 411 24.94 5.79 -20.72
C PHE A 411 25.66 4.62 -21.41
N THR A 412 25.41 4.41 -22.71
CA THR A 412 26.09 3.40 -23.55
C THR A 412 27.60 3.61 -23.54
N THR A 413 28.04 4.83 -23.85
CA THR A 413 29.48 5.17 -23.88
C THR A 413 30.14 4.85 -22.55
N ARG A 414 29.48 5.15 -21.43
CA ARG A 414 29.99 4.89 -20.08
C ARG A 414 30.10 3.39 -19.79
N ILE A 415 29.02 2.62 -20.01
CA ILE A 415 29.00 1.17 -19.76
C ILE A 415 30.11 0.45 -20.54
N PHE A 416 30.23 0.73 -21.83
CA PHE A 416 31.25 0.09 -22.66
C PHE A 416 32.68 0.59 -22.36
N ALA A 417 32.85 1.84 -21.90
CA ALA A 417 34.14 2.33 -21.42
C ALA A 417 34.59 1.61 -20.13
N GLU A 418 33.69 1.37 -19.18
CA GLU A 418 33.99 0.59 -17.96
C GLU A 418 34.39 -0.85 -18.31
N MET A 419 33.66 -1.50 -19.24
CA MET A 419 34.02 -2.84 -19.73
C MET A 419 35.41 -2.85 -20.38
N GLN A 420 35.69 -1.86 -21.22
CA GLN A 420 36.99 -1.72 -21.88
C GLN A 420 38.12 -1.52 -20.87
N GLN A 421 37.91 -0.69 -19.83
CA GLN A 421 38.90 -0.48 -18.77
C GLN A 421 39.14 -1.74 -17.92
N ALA A 422 38.08 -2.50 -17.65
CA ALA A 422 38.16 -3.78 -16.94
C ALA A 422 38.73 -4.91 -17.82
N GLY A 423 38.78 -4.73 -19.14
CA GLY A 423 39.27 -5.73 -20.09
C GLY A 423 38.37 -6.95 -20.24
N VAL A 424 37.04 -6.78 -20.07
CA VAL A 424 36.06 -7.87 -20.17
C VAL A 424 35.22 -7.76 -21.45
N ALA A 425 34.74 -8.90 -21.94
CA ALA A 425 33.87 -8.96 -23.12
C ALA A 425 32.37 -8.86 -22.76
N VAL A 426 32.01 -9.12 -21.50
CA VAL A 426 30.62 -9.17 -21.04
C VAL A 426 30.45 -8.32 -19.78
N GLY A 427 29.52 -7.38 -19.85
CA GLY A 427 29.02 -6.64 -18.69
C GLY A 427 27.70 -7.24 -18.19
N VAL A 428 27.43 -7.15 -16.89
CA VAL A 428 26.24 -7.77 -16.28
C VAL A 428 25.48 -6.75 -15.44
N GLY A 429 24.21 -6.51 -15.77
CA GLY A 429 23.24 -5.80 -14.94
C GLY A 429 22.45 -6.78 -14.08
N ARG A 430 22.34 -6.51 -12.78
CA ARG A 430 21.88 -7.53 -11.80
C ARG A 430 20.36 -7.75 -11.81
N TYR A 431 19.97 -8.96 -11.46
CA TYR A 431 18.62 -9.33 -11.03
C TYR A 431 18.33 -8.79 -9.63
N ASN A 432 17.06 -8.48 -9.36
CA ASN A 432 16.58 -8.00 -8.06
C ASN A 432 17.25 -6.68 -7.60
N GLU A 433 17.57 -5.82 -8.56
CA GLU A 433 18.27 -4.55 -8.35
C GLU A 433 17.32 -3.37 -8.56
N ALA A 434 17.16 -2.50 -7.55
CA ALA A 434 16.39 -1.28 -7.71
C ALA A 434 17.23 -0.23 -8.47
N ARG A 435 16.75 0.26 -9.61
CA ARG A 435 17.46 1.21 -10.48
C ARG A 435 16.63 2.48 -10.70
N GLN A 436 17.29 3.63 -10.87
CA GLN A 436 16.64 4.90 -11.24
C GLN A 436 16.62 5.19 -12.73
N LEU A 437 16.90 4.18 -13.55
CA LEU A 437 16.95 4.32 -15.01
C LEU A 437 15.55 4.39 -15.64
N TYR A 438 14.52 3.93 -14.93
CA TYR A 438 13.14 3.82 -15.42
C TYR A 438 12.32 5.09 -15.15
N SER A 439 12.70 6.19 -15.80
CA SER A 439 12.11 7.52 -15.58
C SER A 439 10.85 7.80 -16.41
N ALA A 440 10.62 7.07 -17.51
CA ALA A 440 9.45 7.26 -18.38
C ALA A 440 8.12 6.90 -17.69
N ASP A 441 7.03 7.59 -18.08
CA ASP A 441 5.70 7.43 -17.45
C ASP A 441 5.10 6.03 -17.61
N VAL A 442 5.56 5.24 -18.60
CA VAL A 442 5.19 3.82 -18.75
C VAL A 442 5.56 2.99 -17.53
N PHE A 443 6.54 3.43 -16.72
CA PHE A 443 6.94 2.76 -15.49
C PHE A 443 6.16 3.24 -14.27
N ALA A 444 5.38 4.32 -14.36
CA ALA A 444 4.60 4.84 -13.25
C ALA A 444 3.31 4.04 -13.05
N GLN A 445 3.03 3.68 -11.80
CA GLN A 445 1.77 3.10 -11.36
C GLN A 445 1.03 4.08 -10.45
N PRO A 446 -0.28 4.30 -10.63
CA PRO A 446 -1.08 5.14 -9.74
C PRO A 446 -1.08 4.62 -8.30
N ARG A 447 -1.05 5.55 -7.33
CA ARG A 447 -1.28 5.28 -5.91
C ARG A 447 -2.11 6.39 -5.28
N ASP A 448 -2.69 6.11 -4.12
CA ASP A 448 -3.48 7.10 -3.36
C ASP A 448 -2.62 8.27 -2.85
N GLU A 449 -1.31 8.05 -2.66
CA GLU A 449 -0.34 9.07 -2.24
C GLU A 449 0.40 9.66 -3.47
N LEU A 450 1.62 9.16 -3.76
CA LEU A 450 2.41 9.50 -4.92
C LEU A 450 2.55 8.28 -5.85
N PRO A 451 2.52 8.47 -7.19
CA PRO A 451 2.76 7.38 -8.12
C PRO A 451 4.06 6.64 -7.80
N GLU A 452 3.98 5.32 -7.73
CA GLU A 452 5.15 4.47 -7.55
C GLU A 452 5.67 4.06 -8.91
N ARG A 453 6.97 4.15 -9.13
CA ARG A 453 7.59 3.70 -10.37
C ARG A 453 8.09 2.28 -10.22
N ARG A 454 7.98 1.49 -11.29
CA ARG A 454 8.60 0.17 -11.39
C ARG A 454 10.11 0.33 -11.53
N THR A 455 10.83 0.14 -10.41
CA THR A 455 12.27 0.36 -10.33
C THR A 455 13.08 -0.90 -10.11
N VAL A 456 12.44 -2.00 -9.68
CA VAL A 456 13.14 -3.25 -9.36
C VAL A 456 13.29 -4.07 -10.63
N HIS A 457 14.52 -4.28 -11.07
CA HIS A 457 14.82 -5.12 -12.22
C HIS A 457 14.58 -6.59 -11.90
N ILE A 458 13.78 -7.28 -12.73
CA ILE A 458 13.35 -8.68 -12.51
C ILE A 458 13.83 -9.64 -13.60
N GLY A 459 14.70 -9.16 -14.50
CA GLY A 459 15.54 -10.00 -15.36
C GLY A 459 17.02 -9.78 -15.04
N MET A 460 17.89 -10.24 -15.93
CA MET A 460 19.33 -9.99 -15.89
C MET A 460 19.78 -9.48 -17.25
N ASP A 461 20.63 -8.46 -17.24
CA ASP A 461 21.10 -7.82 -18.48
C ASP A 461 22.51 -8.28 -18.79
N LEU A 462 22.75 -8.70 -20.04
CA LEU A 462 24.05 -9.09 -20.54
C LEU A 462 24.49 -8.09 -21.61
N PHE A 463 25.39 -7.17 -21.25
CA PHE A 463 25.91 -6.12 -22.14
C PHE A 463 27.01 -6.66 -23.03
N GLN A 464 26.81 -6.55 -24.35
CA GLN A 464 27.79 -6.86 -25.41
C GLN A 464 27.52 -5.97 -26.63
N PRO A 465 28.47 -5.84 -27.57
CA PRO A 465 28.23 -5.11 -28.82
C PRO A 465 27.02 -5.65 -29.59
N ALA A 466 26.31 -4.76 -30.29
CA ALA A 466 25.20 -5.14 -31.17
C ALA A 466 25.61 -6.23 -32.17
N GLY A 467 24.68 -7.15 -32.46
CA GLY A 467 24.93 -8.32 -33.30
C GLY A 467 25.52 -9.53 -32.58
N ALA A 468 25.82 -9.45 -31.28
CA ALA A 468 26.25 -10.61 -30.50
C ALA A 468 25.18 -11.72 -30.54
N PRO A 469 25.56 -12.99 -30.80
CA PRO A 469 24.62 -14.08 -31.01
C PRO A 469 23.96 -14.57 -29.71
N ILE A 470 22.66 -14.87 -29.79
CA ILE A 470 21.84 -15.38 -28.68
C ILE A 470 21.43 -16.83 -28.97
N PHE A 471 21.57 -17.68 -27.97
CA PHE A 471 21.36 -19.12 -28.05
C PHE A 471 20.27 -19.59 -27.07
N ALA A 472 19.55 -20.63 -27.45
CA ALA A 472 18.56 -21.24 -26.57
C ALA A 472 19.24 -22.15 -25.53
N PRO A 473 19.06 -21.93 -24.21
CA PRO A 473 19.68 -22.75 -23.17
C PRO A 473 19.05 -24.14 -23.07
N LEU A 474 17.84 -24.30 -23.62
CA LEU A 474 16.99 -25.48 -23.57
C LEU A 474 16.17 -25.59 -24.86
N ASP A 475 15.69 -26.79 -25.16
CA ASP A 475 14.64 -26.97 -26.16
C ASP A 475 13.43 -26.13 -25.75
N GLY A 476 12.93 -25.31 -26.66
CA GLY A 476 11.80 -24.42 -26.41
C GLY A 476 10.91 -24.30 -27.64
N ALA A 477 9.61 -24.07 -27.42
CA ALA A 477 8.70 -23.67 -28.48
C ALA A 477 8.49 -22.16 -28.41
N VAL A 478 8.54 -21.45 -29.52
CA VAL A 478 8.20 -20.02 -29.57
C VAL A 478 6.77 -19.84 -29.07
N HIS A 479 6.58 -19.20 -27.93
CA HIS A 479 5.25 -18.87 -27.41
C HIS A 479 4.70 -17.64 -28.13
N SER A 480 5.51 -16.57 -28.14
CA SER A 480 5.18 -15.29 -28.76
C SER A 480 6.45 -14.54 -29.13
N PHE A 481 6.33 -13.64 -30.11
CA PHE A 481 7.38 -12.71 -30.51
C PHE A 481 6.73 -11.41 -30.99
N ALA A 482 7.38 -10.26 -30.74
CA ALA A 482 6.89 -8.95 -31.16
C ALA A 482 8.02 -7.92 -31.22
N ASN A 483 7.83 -6.84 -31.97
CA ASN A 483 8.66 -5.64 -31.86
C ASN A 483 7.96 -4.62 -30.96
N ASN A 484 8.40 -4.50 -29.72
CA ASN A 484 7.90 -3.55 -28.73
C ASN A 484 8.59 -2.20 -28.89
N GLY A 485 8.35 -1.50 -30.01
CA GLY A 485 9.06 -0.27 -30.40
C GLY A 485 8.73 0.99 -29.58
N GLY A 486 8.17 0.86 -28.38
CA GLY A 486 7.94 1.98 -27.47
C GLY A 486 9.26 2.54 -26.93
N TYR A 487 9.29 3.84 -26.62
CA TYR A 487 10.46 4.47 -25.99
C TYR A 487 10.74 3.81 -24.62
N GLN A 488 11.97 3.33 -24.40
CA GLN A 488 12.39 2.56 -23.22
C GLN A 488 11.64 1.24 -22.99
N ASP A 489 10.97 0.70 -24.00
CA ASP A 489 10.40 -0.65 -23.99
C ASP A 489 11.47 -1.67 -24.47
N TYR A 490 11.09 -2.92 -24.72
CA TYR A 490 12.06 -3.97 -25.07
C TYR A 490 12.59 -3.95 -26.51
N GLY A 491 11.94 -3.25 -27.46
CA GLY A 491 12.19 -3.48 -28.88
C GLY A 491 11.84 -4.93 -29.30
N PRO A 492 12.53 -5.52 -30.28
CA PRO A 492 12.35 -6.92 -30.67
C PRO A 492 12.51 -7.89 -29.51
N THR A 493 11.47 -8.71 -29.27
CA THR A 493 11.35 -9.59 -28.11
C THR A 493 10.83 -10.97 -28.53
N ILE A 494 11.42 -12.03 -27.97
CA ILE A 494 10.99 -13.42 -28.16
C ILE A 494 10.75 -14.07 -26.80
N ILE A 495 9.67 -14.83 -26.67
CA ILE A 495 9.40 -15.69 -25.50
C ILE A 495 9.37 -17.15 -25.95
N LEU A 496 10.20 -17.98 -25.31
CA LEU A 496 10.19 -19.43 -25.49
C LEU A 496 9.44 -20.09 -24.33
N GLN A 497 8.58 -21.06 -24.64
CA GLN A 497 7.93 -21.94 -23.67
C GLN A 497 8.71 -23.24 -23.52
N HIS A 498 8.91 -23.66 -22.28
CA HIS A 498 9.55 -24.91 -21.91
C HIS A 498 8.58 -25.77 -21.11
N THR A 499 8.42 -27.03 -21.52
CA THR A 499 7.62 -28.02 -20.80
C THR A 499 8.55 -29.07 -20.21
N ILE A 500 8.52 -29.21 -18.89
CA ILE A 500 9.41 -30.07 -18.12
C ILE A 500 8.64 -31.18 -17.43
N SER A 501 9.24 -32.37 -17.37
CA SER A 501 8.70 -33.49 -16.61
C SER A 501 9.20 -33.41 -15.17
N THR A 502 8.31 -33.34 -14.19
CA THR A 502 8.69 -33.41 -12.77
C THR A 502 8.75 -34.87 -12.31
N PRO A 503 9.75 -35.27 -11.49
CA PRO A 503 9.70 -36.54 -10.79
C PRO A 503 8.45 -36.59 -9.89
N PRO A 504 7.81 -37.76 -9.69
CA PRO A 504 6.66 -37.86 -8.79
C PRO A 504 7.06 -37.43 -7.37
N GLN A 505 6.31 -36.49 -6.80
CA GLN A 505 6.44 -36.07 -5.40
C GLN A 505 6.29 -37.29 -4.47
N PRO A 506 7.16 -37.48 -3.46
CA PRO A 506 6.95 -38.54 -2.48
C PRO A 506 5.64 -38.30 -1.72
N SER A 507 4.80 -39.34 -1.63
CA SER A 507 3.55 -39.27 -0.87
C SER A 507 3.83 -38.92 0.59
N PRO A 508 3.00 -38.08 1.24
CA PRO A 508 3.17 -37.78 2.66
C PRO A 508 3.09 -39.09 3.45
N VAL A 509 4.13 -39.35 4.23
CA VAL A 509 4.23 -40.50 5.13
C VAL A 509 3.08 -40.43 6.13
N LYS A 510 2.19 -41.43 6.11
CA LYS A 510 1.17 -41.61 7.14
C LYS A 510 1.85 -42.00 8.45
N GLY A 511 2.03 -41.06 9.37
CA GLY A 511 2.38 -41.38 10.76
C GLY A 511 2.77 -40.19 11.63
N GLY A 512 1.95 -39.91 12.67
CA GLY A 512 2.33 -39.13 13.85
C GLY A 512 1.72 -37.73 13.93
N SER A 513 0.89 -37.51 14.95
CA SER A 513 0.16 -36.27 15.23
C SER A 513 1.05 -35.03 15.42
N SER A 514 0.96 -34.07 14.52
CA SER A 514 1.15 -32.62 14.76
C SER A 514 0.68 -31.84 13.54
N ASN A 515 0.01 -30.70 13.76
CA ASN A 515 -0.49 -29.74 12.76
C ASN A 515 0.31 -29.75 11.44
N ALA A 516 -0.26 -30.36 10.40
CA ALA A 516 0.29 -30.35 9.04
C ALA A 516 -0.84 -30.07 8.06
N PHE A 517 -0.66 -29.00 7.29
CA PHE A 517 -1.53 -28.60 6.18
C PHE A 517 -1.58 -29.73 5.14
N GLU A 518 -2.74 -30.38 4.97
CA GLU A 518 -2.97 -31.26 3.84
C GLU A 518 -3.02 -30.42 2.56
N THR A 519 -1.94 -30.52 1.77
CA THR A 519 -1.81 -29.85 0.47
C THR A 519 -2.66 -30.59 -0.56
N ILE A 520 -3.92 -30.20 -0.70
CA ILE A 520 -4.72 -30.56 -1.88
C ILE A 520 -4.27 -29.61 -3.00
N THR A 521 -3.58 -30.14 -4.01
CA THR A 521 -3.26 -29.40 -5.24
C THR A 521 -4.55 -29.05 -5.98
N VAL A 522 -5.00 -27.81 -5.82
CA VAL A 522 -6.02 -27.18 -6.66
C VAL A 522 -5.42 -27.01 -8.07
N PRO A 523 -6.08 -27.42 -9.15
CA PRO A 523 -5.58 -27.18 -10.49
C PRO A 523 -5.52 -25.66 -10.75
N PRO A 524 -4.42 -25.12 -11.26
CA PRO A 524 -4.34 -23.71 -11.60
C PRO A 524 -5.39 -23.36 -12.67
N PRO A 525 -5.91 -22.11 -12.68
CA PRO A 525 -6.78 -21.64 -13.76
C PRO A 525 -6.07 -21.85 -15.12
N ALA A 526 -6.86 -22.18 -16.13
CA ALA A 526 -6.44 -22.72 -17.43
C ALA A 526 -5.16 -22.05 -17.99
N GLY A 527 -4.03 -22.70 -17.76
CA GLY A 527 -2.69 -22.26 -18.18
C GLY A 527 -1.57 -23.22 -17.75
N GLY A 528 -1.79 -24.06 -16.73
CA GLY A 528 -0.71 -24.86 -16.13
C GLY A 528 -0.71 -26.37 -16.38
N ARG A 529 -1.70 -26.99 -17.04
CA ARG A 529 -1.69 -28.45 -17.32
C ARG A 529 -2.36 -28.81 -18.64
N LEU A 530 -1.62 -28.70 -19.74
CA LEU A 530 -1.82 -29.55 -20.91
C LEU A 530 -0.82 -30.71 -20.79
N GLY A 531 -1.26 -31.83 -20.21
CA GLY A 531 -0.51 -33.10 -20.19
C GLY A 531 0.69 -33.16 -19.24
N GLY A 532 0.45 -33.36 -17.94
CA GLY A 532 1.42 -33.96 -16.99
C GLY A 532 2.73 -33.24 -16.66
N GLY A 533 3.17 -32.25 -17.45
CA GLY A 533 4.40 -31.47 -17.24
C GLY A 533 4.16 -30.12 -16.55
N LEU A 534 5.21 -29.58 -15.92
CA LEU A 534 5.27 -28.21 -15.43
C LEU A 534 5.77 -27.31 -16.57
N THR A 535 5.24 -26.09 -16.70
CA THR A 535 5.62 -25.16 -17.78
C THR A 535 6.25 -23.91 -17.19
N PHE A 536 7.31 -23.42 -17.83
CA PHE A 536 7.87 -22.09 -17.59
C PHE A 536 8.32 -21.48 -18.92
N TYR A 537 8.74 -20.22 -18.90
CA TYR A 537 9.10 -19.46 -20.08
C TYR A 537 10.44 -18.75 -19.89
N THR A 538 11.10 -18.46 -20.99
CA THR A 538 12.27 -17.57 -21.04
C THR A 538 11.98 -16.43 -22.00
N LEU A 539 12.25 -15.20 -21.55
CA LEU A 539 12.09 -13.98 -22.33
C LEU A 539 13.47 -13.44 -22.73
N TYR A 540 13.56 -13.04 -23.99
CA TYR A 540 14.74 -12.44 -24.63
C TYR A 540 14.33 -11.10 -25.23
N GLY A 541 14.68 -10.00 -24.57
CA GLY A 541 14.41 -8.63 -25.02
C GLY A 541 15.63 -7.95 -25.63
N HIS A 542 15.42 -6.77 -26.22
CA HIS A 542 16.47 -5.92 -26.82
C HIS A 542 17.22 -6.58 -27.98
N LEU A 543 16.52 -7.40 -28.77
CA LEU A 543 17.08 -8.12 -29.91
C LEU A 543 17.14 -7.26 -31.18
N SER A 544 17.82 -7.74 -32.22
CA SER A 544 17.76 -7.15 -33.56
C SER A 544 16.42 -7.42 -34.25
N GLU A 545 15.99 -6.55 -35.17
CA GLU A 545 14.74 -6.76 -35.93
C GLU A 545 14.76 -8.07 -36.73
N ASP A 546 15.89 -8.39 -37.37
CA ASP A 546 16.08 -9.62 -38.15
C ASP A 546 15.85 -10.90 -37.31
N SER A 547 15.98 -10.82 -35.98
CA SER A 547 15.73 -11.96 -35.08
C SER A 547 14.27 -12.42 -35.09
N LEU A 548 13.33 -11.59 -35.56
CA LEU A 548 11.91 -11.93 -35.64
C LEU A 548 11.56 -12.67 -36.95
N GLU A 549 12.46 -12.68 -37.93
CA GLU A 549 12.19 -13.25 -39.25
C GLU A 549 12.01 -14.77 -39.20
N GLY A 550 10.96 -15.27 -39.86
CA GLY A 550 10.68 -16.70 -39.94
C GLY A 550 10.30 -17.36 -38.61
N LEU A 551 9.92 -16.59 -37.59
CA LEU A 551 9.29 -17.09 -36.37
C LEU A 551 7.78 -17.25 -36.56
N TYR A 552 7.20 -18.24 -35.86
CA TYR A 552 5.75 -18.43 -35.71
C TYR A 552 5.49 -19.13 -34.36
N PRO A 553 4.34 -18.90 -33.71
CA PRO A 553 4.03 -19.59 -32.45
C PRO A 553 4.04 -21.10 -32.63
N GLY A 554 4.76 -21.81 -31.76
CA GLY A 554 4.99 -23.25 -31.81
C GLY A 554 6.24 -23.69 -32.56
N LYS A 555 6.99 -22.79 -33.22
CA LYS A 555 8.29 -23.13 -33.83
C LYS A 555 9.24 -23.66 -32.74
N ILE A 556 9.81 -24.83 -32.96
CA ILE A 556 10.78 -25.43 -32.03
C ILE A 556 12.15 -24.81 -32.26
N ILE A 557 12.76 -24.34 -31.18
CA ILE A 557 14.15 -23.89 -31.11
C ILE A 557 14.91 -24.91 -30.24
N PRO A 558 15.77 -25.75 -30.84
CA PRO A 558 16.63 -26.69 -30.14
C PRO A 558 17.61 -26.03 -29.17
N LYS A 559 17.93 -26.73 -28.09
CA LYS A 559 19.01 -26.38 -27.16
C LYS A 559 20.33 -26.15 -27.90
N GLY A 560 20.96 -25.01 -27.64
CA GLY A 560 22.23 -24.59 -28.23
C GLY A 560 22.11 -24.01 -29.64
N GLU A 561 20.91 -23.90 -30.21
CA GLU A 561 20.71 -23.20 -31.48
C GLU A 561 20.83 -21.69 -31.30
N GLN A 562 21.60 -21.02 -32.17
CA GLN A 562 21.54 -19.57 -32.31
C GLN A 562 20.23 -19.21 -33.02
N PHE A 563 19.37 -18.45 -32.36
CA PHE A 563 18.06 -18.09 -32.91
C PHE A 563 17.81 -16.58 -32.97
N ALA A 564 18.69 -15.77 -32.38
CA ALA A 564 18.59 -14.32 -32.34
C ALA A 564 19.97 -13.65 -32.22
N ALA A 565 20.00 -12.32 -32.29
CA ALA A 565 21.16 -11.48 -32.02
C ALA A 565 20.78 -10.21 -31.26
N MET A 566 21.72 -9.61 -30.52
CA MET A 566 21.50 -8.35 -29.80
C MET A 566 21.22 -7.19 -30.76
N GLY A 567 20.24 -6.35 -30.44
CA GLY A 567 19.90 -5.14 -31.20
C GLY A 567 20.77 -3.95 -30.81
N ASP A 568 20.94 -3.02 -31.75
CA ASP A 568 21.54 -1.71 -31.48
C ASP A 568 20.48 -0.69 -31.08
N TYR A 569 20.90 0.42 -30.47
CA TYR A 569 20.01 1.57 -30.30
C TYR A 569 19.77 2.24 -31.67
N PRO A 570 18.58 2.83 -31.93
CA PRO A 570 17.40 2.87 -31.07
C PRO A 570 16.48 1.63 -31.20
N ILE A 571 16.84 0.67 -32.07
CA ILE A 571 15.99 -0.49 -32.45
C ILE A 571 15.61 -1.32 -31.23
N ASN A 572 16.53 -1.47 -30.28
CA ASN A 572 16.32 -2.23 -29.05
C ASN A 572 15.48 -1.49 -27.98
N GLY A 573 14.69 -0.48 -28.34
CA GLY A 573 13.92 0.31 -27.38
C GLY A 573 14.70 1.46 -26.73
N ASP A 574 15.76 1.92 -27.40
CA ASP A 574 16.64 3.00 -26.98
C ASP A 574 17.40 2.72 -25.68
N TRP A 575 18.03 1.55 -25.61
CA TRP A 575 18.91 1.12 -24.51
C TRP A 575 20.34 0.86 -25.01
N PRO A 576 21.37 0.86 -24.13
CA PRO A 576 22.69 0.36 -24.54
C PRO A 576 22.56 -1.08 -25.07
N PRO A 577 23.33 -1.50 -26.09
CA PRO A 577 23.27 -2.88 -26.57
C PRO A 577 23.46 -3.91 -25.44
N HIS A 578 22.42 -4.71 -25.20
CA HIS A 578 22.40 -5.77 -24.21
C HIS A 578 21.28 -6.78 -24.52
N LEU A 579 21.37 -7.97 -23.95
CA LEU A 579 20.24 -8.90 -23.84
C LEU A 579 19.58 -8.71 -22.47
N HIS A 580 18.27 -8.48 -22.43
CA HIS A 580 17.48 -8.72 -21.22
C HIS A 580 17.00 -10.17 -21.21
N PHE A 581 17.50 -10.96 -20.26
CA PHE A 581 17.14 -12.37 -20.09
C PHE A 581 16.35 -12.58 -18.80
N GLN A 582 15.18 -13.20 -18.91
CA GLN A 582 14.25 -13.38 -17.80
C GLN A 582 13.62 -14.77 -17.83
N ILE A 583 13.56 -15.41 -16.66
CA ILE A 583 12.79 -16.66 -16.44
C ILE A 583 11.41 -16.26 -15.96
N ILE A 584 10.35 -16.87 -16.47
CA ILE A 584 8.96 -16.55 -16.10
C ILE A 584 8.22 -17.85 -15.79
N THR A 585 7.60 -17.95 -14.62
CA THR A 585 6.86 -19.14 -14.17
C THR A 585 5.38 -19.09 -14.51
N ASP A 586 4.83 -17.92 -14.77
CA ASP A 586 3.46 -17.71 -15.25
C ASP A 586 3.41 -16.40 -16.04
N LEU A 587 2.92 -16.46 -17.29
CA LEU A 587 2.79 -15.28 -18.16
C LEU A 587 1.58 -14.40 -17.81
N LEU A 588 0.76 -14.76 -16.82
CA LEU A 588 -0.45 -14.03 -16.43
C LEU A 588 -1.43 -13.83 -17.61
N GLY A 589 -1.41 -14.75 -18.59
CA GLY A 589 -2.20 -14.64 -19.83
C GLY A 589 -1.70 -13.58 -20.82
N THR A 590 -0.48 -13.07 -20.64
CA THR A 590 0.16 -12.08 -21.53
C THR A 590 1.08 -12.74 -22.57
N SER A 591 1.74 -11.91 -23.38
CA SER A 591 2.69 -12.32 -24.42
C SER A 591 3.97 -11.46 -24.32
N CYS A 592 4.52 -10.94 -25.42
CA CYS A 592 5.76 -10.16 -25.41
C CYS A 592 5.69 -8.80 -24.71
N GLY A 593 4.54 -8.41 -24.15
CA GLY A 593 4.39 -7.24 -23.27
C GLY A 593 4.58 -7.55 -21.78
N PHE A 594 5.29 -8.63 -21.43
CA PHE A 594 5.51 -9.04 -20.03
C PHE A 594 6.52 -8.12 -19.33
N ASN A 595 6.24 -7.68 -18.11
CA ASN A 595 7.08 -6.70 -17.40
C ASN A 595 8.51 -7.22 -17.11
N GLY A 596 9.53 -6.40 -17.39
CA GLY A 596 10.94 -6.62 -17.00
C GLY A 596 11.36 -5.87 -15.74
N VAL A 597 10.45 -5.06 -15.21
CA VAL A 597 10.62 -4.29 -13.98
C VAL A 597 9.36 -4.35 -13.12
N ALA A 598 9.56 -4.36 -11.81
CA ALA A 598 8.52 -4.38 -10.79
C ALA A 598 8.54 -3.13 -9.91
N ALA A 599 7.36 -2.76 -9.41
CA ALA A 599 7.24 -1.77 -8.34
C ALA A 599 7.85 -2.34 -7.04
N PRO A 600 8.55 -1.54 -6.21
CA PRO A 600 9.06 -1.99 -4.91
C PRO A 600 8.02 -2.70 -4.05
N SER A 601 6.77 -2.23 -4.05
CA SER A 601 5.65 -2.86 -3.33
C SER A 601 5.20 -4.22 -3.85
N GLU A 602 5.41 -4.50 -5.13
CA GLU A 602 5.05 -5.77 -5.76
C GLU A 602 6.28 -6.70 -5.89
N ARG A 603 7.44 -6.27 -5.38
CA ARG A 603 8.73 -6.96 -5.53
C ARG A 603 8.66 -8.44 -5.21
N ALA A 604 8.11 -8.82 -4.06
CA ALA A 604 8.01 -10.23 -3.67
C ALA A 604 7.20 -11.09 -4.67
N VAL A 605 6.10 -10.56 -5.19
CA VAL A 605 5.24 -11.25 -6.15
C VAL A 605 5.95 -11.40 -7.50
N TRP A 606 6.56 -10.33 -7.99
CA TRP A 606 7.26 -10.35 -9.27
C TRP A 606 8.53 -11.20 -9.25
N LEU A 607 9.29 -11.24 -8.15
CA LEU A 607 10.43 -12.15 -8.00
C LEU A 607 9.99 -13.63 -7.89
N SER A 608 8.79 -13.89 -7.39
CA SER A 608 8.20 -15.24 -7.44
C SER A 608 7.75 -15.61 -8.86
N LEU A 609 7.20 -14.66 -9.61
CA LEU A 609 6.88 -14.84 -11.03
C LEU A 609 8.13 -15.03 -11.88
N CYS A 610 9.21 -14.31 -11.55
CA CYS A 610 10.42 -14.23 -12.32
C CYS A 610 11.64 -14.60 -11.47
N PRO A 611 11.94 -15.90 -11.31
CA PRO A 611 13.09 -16.35 -10.55
C PRO A 611 14.41 -15.84 -11.13
N ASP A 612 15.47 -15.93 -10.33
CA ASP A 612 16.81 -15.48 -10.70
C ASP A 612 17.30 -16.14 -12.02
N PRO A 613 17.56 -15.36 -13.08
CA PRO A 613 18.08 -15.90 -14.34
C PRO A 613 19.45 -16.59 -14.20
N ASN A 614 20.19 -16.33 -13.12
CA ASN A 614 21.42 -17.04 -12.81
C ASN A 614 21.23 -18.55 -12.54
N LEU A 615 19.98 -18.99 -12.29
CA LEU A 615 19.63 -20.42 -12.26
C LEU A 615 19.95 -21.12 -13.60
N ILE A 616 19.91 -20.38 -14.72
CA ILE A 616 20.31 -20.86 -16.04
C ILE A 616 21.73 -20.38 -16.40
N LEU A 617 22.03 -19.09 -16.17
CA LEU A 617 23.29 -18.47 -16.61
C LEU A 617 24.53 -18.93 -15.82
N GLN A 618 24.36 -19.38 -14.57
CA GLN A 618 25.39 -20.05 -13.75
C GLN A 618 26.71 -19.28 -13.57
N MET A 619 26.64 -17.95 -13.46
CA MET A 619 27.79 -17.16 -13.06
C MET A 619 28.20 -17.50 -11.61
N PRO A 620 29.50 -17.63 -11.31
CA PRO A 620 29.97 -17.91 -9.95
C PRO A 620 29.52 -16.83 -8.97
N GLU A 621 29.04 -17.21 -7.78
CA GLU A 621 28.62 -16.23 -6.74
C GLU A 621 29.70 -15.18 -6.42
N SER A 622 30.99 -15.56 -6.56
CA SER A 622 32.13 -14.67 -6.33
C SER A 622 32.22 -13.46 -7.26
N VAL A 623 31.54 -13.47 -8.42
CA VAL A 623 31.55 -12.31 -9.34
C VAL A 623 30.56 -11.23 -8.91
N PHE A 624 29.58 -11.55 -8.07
CA PHE A 624 28.57 -10.59 -7.63
C PHE A 624 29.07 -9.79 -6.42
N PRO A 625 29.23 -8.46 -6.54
CA PRO A 625 29.71 -7.65 -5.43
C PRO A 625 28.65 -7.54 -4.33
N GLN A 626 29.08 -7.67 -3.06
CA GLN A 626 28.27 -7.22 -1.93
C GLN A 626 28.24 -5.69 -1.90
N THR A 627 27.20 -5.09 -2.46
CA THR A 627 27.11 -3.61 -2.55
C THR A 627 26.72 -2.97 -1.22
N HIS A 628 26.00 -3.67 -0.34
CA HIS A 628 25.55 -3.14 0.94
C HIS A 628 25.53 -4.19 2.07
N ARG A 629 25.76 -3.72 3.30
CA ARG A 629 25.58 -4.51 4.52
C ARG A 629 24.11 -4.65 4.88
N ALA A 630 23.76 -5.74 5.56
CA ALA A 630 22.40 -5.90 6.10
C ALA A 630 22.08 -4.77 7.09
N LYS A 631 20.82 -4.33 7.10
CA LYS A 631 20.34 -3.25 7.98
C LYS A 631 20.67 -3.53 9.45
N GLN A 632 20.53 -4.77 9.90
CA GLN A 632 20.80 -5.17 11.28
C GLN A 632 22.29 -5.05 11.65
N ASP A 633 23.20 -5.35 10.72
CA ASP A 633 24.64 -5.21 10.94
C ASP A 633 25.04 -3.74 11.04
N LEU A 634 24.41 -2.88 10.24
CA LEU A 634 24.59 -1.42 10.32
C LEU A 634 24.10 -0.88 11.67
N LEU A 635 22.92 -1.31 12.14
CA LEU A 635 22.38 -0.91 13.44
C LEU A 635 23.28 -1.37 14.60
N THR A 636 23.79 -2.60 14.53
CA THR A 636 24.70 -3.17 15.52
C THR A 636 26.02 -2.38 15.55
N THR A 637 26.64 -2.18 14.39
CA THR A 637 27.85 -1.37 14.25
C THR A 637 27.64 0.05 14.77
N ARG A 638 26.49 0.67 14.46
CA ARG A 638 26.15 2.02 14.94
C ARG A 638 26.10 2.07 16.46
N LYS A 639 25.48 1.10 17.11
CA LYS A 639 25.40 1.00 18.58
C LYS A 639 26.78 0.83 19.23
N GLU A 640 27.69 0.13 18.56
CA GLU A 640 29.05 -0.12 19.06
C GLU A 640 30.01 1.04 18.81
N ARG A 641 29.84 1.77 17.70
CA ARG A 641 30.85 2.70 17.17
C ARG A 641 30.46 4.17 17.21
N LEU A 642 29.17 4.51 17.32
CA LEU A 642 28.71 5.90 17.39
C LEU A 642 28.26 6.28 18.80
N GLY A 643 28.33 7.58 19.09
CA GLY A 643 27.82 8.16 20.34
C GLY A 643 26.33 7.87 20.52
N ARG A 644 25.94 7.41 21.72
CA ARG A 644 24.55 7.03 22.05
C ARG A 644 23.57 8.21 22.02
N ASN A 645 24.08 9.44 21.98
CA ASN A 645 23.30 10.66 21.83
C ASN A 645 22.78 10.89 20.40
N LEU A 646 23.25 10.11 19.41
CA LEU A 646 22.75 10.16 18.03
C LEU A 646 21.58 9.19 17.86
N SER A 647 20.37 9.66 18.17
CA SER A 647 19.14 8.90 18.00
C SER A 647 18.89 8.47 16.55
N ILE A 648 18.08 7.44 16.38
CA ILE A 648 17.59 6.96 15.08
C ILE A 648 16.12 7.37 14.99
N SER A 649 15.76 7.96 13.86
CA SER A 649 14.36 8.29 13.56
C SER A 649 13.56 7.07 13.16
N TYR A 650 12.25 7.10 13.44
CA TYR A 650 11.25 6.06 13.14
C TYR A 650 11.38 4.77 13.96
N SER A 651 10.24 4.10 14.20
CA SER A 651 10.17 2.80 14.86
C SER A 651 10.82 1.71 14.02
N GLU A 652 10.63 1.77 12.70
CA GLU A 652 11.37 0.97 11.72
C GLU A 652 12.41 1.84 11.01
N PRO A 653 13.71 1.68 11.32
CA PRO A 653 14.75 2.48 10.69
C PRO A 653 14.80 2.28 9.17
N LEU A 654 14.90 3.38 8.44
CA LEU A 654 15.06 3.42 6.99
C LEU A 654 16.53 3.22 6.61
N HIS A 655 16.78 2.38 5.59
CA HIS A 655 18.11 2.20 5.00
C HIS A 655 18.22 3.00 3.70
N ILE A 656 18.57 4.28 3.84
CA ILE A 656 18.70 5.22 2.71
C ILE A 656 20.08 5.09 2.07
N VAL A 657 20.12 4.96 0.74
CA VAL A 657 21.36 4.80 -0.05
C VAL A 657 21.61 5.96 -1.02
N ARG A 658 20.60 6.78 -1.31
CA ARG A 658 20.72 7.98 -2.15
C ARG A 658 19.79 9.07 -1.66
N ALA A 659 20.14 10.32 -1.94
CA ALA A 659 19.27 11.46 -1.80
C ALA A 659 19.39 12.35 -3.05
N SER A 660 18.27 12.86 -3.57
CA SER A 660 18.26 13.78 -4.72
C SER A 660 17.04 14.69 -4.66
N LYS A 661 17.29 15.99 -4.77
CA LYS A 661 16.31 17.07 -4.61
C LYS A 661 15.48 16.83 -3.33
N GLN A 662 14.16 16.81 -3.41
CA GLN A 662 13.28 16.60 -2.25
C GLN A 662 13.14 15.13 -1.81
N PHE A 663 13.84 14.18 -2.45
CA PHE A 663 13.64 12.75 -2.21
C PHE A 663 14.86 12.06 -1.59
N LEU A 664 14.58 11.13 -0.67
CA LEU A 664 15.49 10.10 -0.18
C LEU A 664 15.11 8.76 -0.79
N TYR A 665 16.08 7.91 -1.09
CA TYR A 665 15.82 6.62 -1.71
C TYR A 665 16.36 5.48 -0.86
N GLY A 666 15.46 4.55 -0.54
CA GLY A 666 15.78 3.32 0.16
C GLY A 666 16.53 2.34 -0.74
N ILE A 667 17.30 1.45 -0.11
CA ILE A 667 17.97 0.32 -0.79
C ILE A 667 16.98 -0.62 -1.51
N ASP A 668 15.73 -0.62 -1.06
CA ASP A 668 14.62 -1.42 -1.58
C ASP A 668 13.97 -0.82 -2.84
N GLY A 669 14.34 0.41 -3.21
CA GLY A 669 13.82 1.12 -4.37
C GLY A 669 12.71 2.12 -4.04
N TYR A 670 12.28 2.23 -2.78
CA TYR A 670 11.29 3.23 -2.39
C TYR A 670 11.87 4.64 -2.44
N ALA A 671 11.07 5.57 -2.95
CA ALA A 671 11.32 7.01 -2.87
C ALA A 671 10.50 7.60 -1.71
N TYR A 672 11.17 8.30 -0.81
CA TYR A 672 10.59 8.98 0.33
C TYR A 672 10.69 10.48 0.12
N LEU A 673 9.57 11.20 0.24
CA LEU A 673 9.59 12.65 0.28
C LEU A 673 10.17 13.12 1.61
N ASP A 674 11.28 13.85 1.58
CA ASP A 674 11.92 14.36 2.79
C ASP A 674 11.24 15.64 3.26
N VAL A 675 10.36 15.49 4.25
CA VAL A 675 9.65 16.59 4.93
C VAL A 675 10.18 16.84 6.33
N VAL A 676 11.32 16.22 6.69
CA VAL A 676 11.87 16.24 8.06
C VAL A 676 13.19 17.01 8.13
N ASN A 677 14.05 16.86 7.12
CA ASN A 677 15.37 17.46 7.16
C ASN A 677 15.31 18.99 7.02
N ASN A 678 15.90 19.68 8.00
CA ASN A 678 15.85 21.14 8.12
C ASN A 678 17.02 21.89 7.47
N VAL A 679 18.10 21.20 7.07
CA VAL A 679 19.32 21.85 6.51
C VAL A 679 19.27 21.94 4.98
N CYS A 680 18.52 21.06 4.31
CA CYS A 680 18.54 20.91 2.86
C CYS A 680 17.56 21.87 2.15
N HIS A 681 17.81 23.19 2.22
CA HIS A 681 16.90 24.22 1.69
C HIS A 681 16.57 24.13 0.19
N VAL A 682 17.47 23.58 -0.63
CA VAL A 682 17.24 23.32 -2.07
C VAL A 682 17.14 21.81 -2.36
N GLY A 683 16.85 21.03 -1.33
CA GLY A 683 16.93 19.58 -1.36
C GLY A 683 18.35 19.04 -1.32
N HIS A 684 18.46 17.74 -1.58
CA HIS A 684 19.68 16.95 -1.59
C HIS A 684 20.36 16.97 -2.94
N CYS A 685 21.69 17.01 -2.98
CA CYS A 685 22.49 16.81 -4.20
C CYS A 685 21.97 17.60 -5.42
N HIS A 686 21.48 18.82 -5.23
CA HIS A 686 20.86 19.59 -6.31
C HIS A 686 21.87 19.76 -7.47
N PRO A 687 21.55 19.37 -8.72
CA PRO A 687 22.55 19.26 -9.78
C PRO A 687 23.35 20.55 -10.03
N HIS A 688 22.67 21.71 -9.96
CA HIS A 688 23.33 23.01 -10.05
C HIS A 688 24.40 23.23 -8.96
N VAL A 689 24.09 22.89 -7.71
CA VAL A 689 24.99 23.07 -6.56
C VAL A 689 26.15 22.08 -6.64
N VAL A 690 25.86 20.81 -6.95
CA VAL A 690 26.87 19.76 -7.10
C VAL A 690 27.88 20.14 -8.19
N ARG A 691 27.41 20.53 -9.38
CA ARG A 691 28.30 20.96 -10.48
C ARG A 691 29.13 22.19 -10.12
N ALA A 692 28.59 23.14 -9.36
CA ALA A 692 29.35 24.31 -8.91
C ALA A 692 30.43 23.92 -7.89
N ALA A 693 30.07 23.07 -6.91
CA ALA A 693 30.98 22.57 -5.90
C ALA A 693 32.12 21.74 -6.50
N GLN A 694 31.83 20.79 -7.40
CA GLN A 694 32.85 19.99 -8.08
C GLN A 694 33.86 20.84 -8.83
N ARG A 695 33.39 21.84 -9.59
CA ARG A 695 34.26 22.80 -10.29
C ARG A 695 35.16 23.56 -9.33
N GLN A 696 34.62 24.03 -8.21
CA GLN A 696 35.39 24.81 -7.23
C GLN A 696 36.37 23.93 -6.42
N MET A 697 35.99 22.70 -6.08
CA MET A 697 36.83 21.77 -5.30
C MET A 697 38.15 21.45 -6.01
N ALA A 698 38.17 21.47 -7.34
CA ALA A 698 39.39 21.26 -8.13
C ALA A 698 40.45 22.37 -7.95
N VAL A 699 40.06 23.55 -7.45
CA VAL A 699 40.95 24.73 -7.33
C VAL A 699 40.85 25.42 -5.94
N LEU A 700 40.24 24.75 -4.95
CA LEU A 700 39.83 25.37 -3.69
C LEU A 700 41.01 25.85 -2.82
N ASN A 701 40.93 27.10 -2.35
CA ASN A 701 41.72 27.62 -1.23
C ASN A 701 40.87 27.63 0.04
N THR A 702 41.30 26.91 1.09
CA THR A 702 40.54 26.74 2.34
C THR A 702 40.95 27.69 3.46
N ASN A 703 41.97 28.53 3.26
CA ASN A 703 42.50 29.41 4.31
C ASN A 703 42.07 30.87 4.08
N THR A 704 41.20 31.36 4.98
CA THR A 704 40.64 32.73 4.96
C THR A 704 41.67 33.84 5.17
N ARG A 705 42.93 33.51 5.48
CA ARG A 705 44.03 34.49 5.61
C ARG A 705 44.64 34.90 4.27
N TYR A 706 44.40 34.14 3.20
CA TYR A 706 44.87 34.48 1.87
C TYR A 706 43.82 35.28 1.10
N VAL A 707 44.26 36.02 0.08
CA VAL A 707 43.40 36.89 -0.73
C VAL A 707 42.84 36.12 -1.91
N TYR A 708 41.52 36.13 -2.07
CA TYR A 708 40.79 35.53 -3.19
C TYR A 708 39.37 36.13 -3.26
N ASP A 709 38.80 36.20 -4.46
CA ASP A 709 37.58 36.97 -4.73
C ASP A 709 36.32 36.38 -4.07
N GLN A 710 36.26 35.06 -3.95
CA GLN A 710 35.02 34.37 -3.57
C GLN A 710 34.55 34.71 -2.14
N LEU A 711 35.47 34.98 -1.21
CA LEU A 711 35.12 35.34 0.16
C LEU A 711 34.46 36.73 0.22
N THR A 712 35.03 37.71 -0.50
CA THR A 712 34.51 39.08 -0.53
C THR A 712 33.22 39.17 -1.33
N GLU A 713 33.13 38.49 -2.47
CA GLU A 713 31.90 38.43 -3.27
C GLU A 713 30.73 37.83 -2.46
N CYS A 714 30.99 36.78 -1.69
CA CYS A 714 29.99 36.18 -0.82
C CYS A 714 29.51 37.16 0.26
N ALA A 715 30.43 37.89 0.90
CA ALA A 715 30.10 38.89 1.90
C ALA A 715 29.25 40.03 1.31
N GLU A 716 29.64 40.58 0.17
CA GLU A 716 28.93 41.65 -0.53
C GLU A 716 27.51 41.23 -0.92
N ARG A 717 27.36 40.01 -1.45
CA ARG A 717 26.05 39.48 -1.86
C ARG A 717 25.13 39.23 -0.67
N LEU A 718 25.67 38.75 0.46
CA LEU A 718 24.89 38.53 1.68
C LEU A 718 24.43 39.86 2.30
N THR A 719 25.35 40.81 2.48
CA THR A 719 25.02 42.11 3.11
C THR A 719 24.07 42.93 2.25
N ALA A 720 24.11 42.80 0.92
CA ALA A 720 23.15 43.42 0.02
C ALA A 720 21.69 42.95 0.22
N THR A 721 21.46 41.82 0.92
CA THR A 721 20.10 41.34 1.26
C THR A 721 19.59 41.85 2.61
N LEU A 722 20.43 42.56 3.37
CA LEU A 722 20.15 43.04 4.71
C LEU A 722 20.03 44.58 4.73
N PRO A 723 19.38 45.18 5.74
CA PRO A 723 19.36 46.64 5.90
C PRO A 723 20.77 47.23 6.08
N ASP A 724 20.98 48.49 5.66
CA ASP A 724 22.28 49.18 5.64
C ASP A 724 23.15 49.01 6.92
N PRO A 725 22.60 49.02 8.15
CA PRO A 725 23.41 48.80 9.35
C PRO A 725 24.07 47.41 9.46
N LEU A 726 23.56 46.40 8.74
CA LEU A 726 24.04 45.02 8.75
C LEU A 726 24.99 44.74 7.58
N SER A 727 26.13 45.45 7.56
CA SER A 727 27.08 45.49 6.44
C SER A 727 28.39 44.72 6.67
N VAL A 728 28.52 43.97 7.77
CA VAL A 728 29.73 43.19 8.12
C VAL A 728 29.36 41.74 8.37
N CYS A 729 30.06 40.81 7.72
CA CYS A 729 29.87 39.36 7.88
C CYS A 729 31.02 38.70 8.66
N PHE A 730 30.67 37.81 9.58
CA PHE A 730 31.58 36.81 10.14
C PHE A 730 31.24 35.45 9.56
N PHE A 731 32.20 34.83 8.86
CA PHE A 731 32.07 33.46 8.38
C PHE A 731 32.59 32.48 9.42
N VAL A 732 31.77 31.50 9.78
CA VAL A 732 32.06 30.45 10.77
C VAL A 732 31.61 29.09 10.24
N ASN A 733 32.08 27.99 10.83
CA ASN A 733 31.90 26.66 10.23
C ASN A 733 30.57 25.99 10.60
N SER A 734 29.81 26.55 11.53
CA SER A 734 28.56 25.96 12.00
C SER A 734 27.59 27.00 12.57
N GLY A 735 26.30 26.64 12.60
CA GLY A 735 25.29 27.45 13.30
C GLY A 735 25.57 27.57 14.81
N SER A 736 26.26 26.58 15.41
CA SER A 736 26.72 26.69 16.80
C SER A 736 27.79 27.77 16.96
N GLU A 737 28.83 27.78 16.13
CA GLU A 737 29.83 28.87 16.17
C GLU A 737 29.19 30.24 15.90
N ALA A 738 28.20 30.31 15.00
CA ALA A 738 27.50 31.55 14.68
C ALA A 738 26.73 32.10 15.89
N ASN A 739 25.92 31.25 16.53
CA ASN A 739 25.13 31.65 17.70
C ASN A 739 26.03 31.95 18.91
N ASP A 740 27.11 31.20 19.12
CA ASP A 740 28.06 31.48 20.20
C ASP A 740 28.76 32.83 20.01
N LEU A 741 29.23 33.11 18.79
CA LEU A 741 29.79 34.41 18.45
C LEU A 741 28.76 35.54 18.59
N ALA A 742 27.51 35.30 18.17
CA ALA A 742 26.44 36.28 18.31
C ALA A 742 26.16 36.62 19.78
N LEU A 743 26.05 35.62 20.66
CA LEU A 743 25.92 35.84 22.11
C LEU A 743 27.12 36.60 22.67
N ARG A 744 28.34 36.24 22.26
CA ARG A 744 29.56 36.94 22.69
C ARG A 744 29.57 38.41 22.28
N LEU A 745 29.20 38.71 21.03
CA LEU A 745 29.12 40.09 20.53
C LEU A 745 28.03 40.88 21.26
N ALA A 746 26.86 40.28 21.47
CA ALA A 746 25.74 40.91 22.17
C ALA A 746 26.09 41.24 23.63
N ARG A 747 26.72 40.33 24.36
CA ARG A 747 27.20 40.55 25.73
C ARG A 747 28.29 41.60 25.79
N ALA A 748 29.25 41.57 24.86
CA ALA A 748 30.31 42.58 24.79
C ALA A 748 29.78 44.00 24.50
N TYR A 749 28.72 44.11 23.69
CA TYR A 749 28.09 45.40 23.36
C TYR A 749 27.21 45.93 24.49
N THR A 750 26.39 45.07 25.09
CA THR A 750 25.40 45.46 26.12
C THR A 750 25.97 45.52 27.54
N GLY A 751 27.06 44.78 27.81
CA GLY A 751 27.58 44.55 29.16
C GLY A 751 26.68 43.67 30.05
N CYS A 752 25.63 43.07 29.48
CA CYS A 752 24.67 42.22 30.17
C CYS A 752 24.95 40.73 29.87
N GLU A 753 24.46 39.82 30.72
CA GLU A 753 24.59 38.37 30.53
C GLU A 753 23.25 37.67 30.24
N ASP A 754 22.13 38.28 30.66
CA ASP A 754 20.80 37.66 30.58
C ASP A 754 20.31 37.48 29.13
N THR A 755 19.87 36.27 28.78
CA THR A 755 19.39 35.91 27.44
C THR A 755 17.95 35.43 27.50
N ILE A 756 17.10 35.93 26.61
CA ILE A 756 15.74 35.42 26.43
C ILE A 756 15.74 34.47 25.22
N CYS A 757 15.18 33.26 25.38
CA CYS A 757 15.01 32.28 24.31
C CYS A 757 13.54 31.85 24.22
N LEU A 758 13.14 31.28 23.07
CA LEU A 758 11.81 30.68 22.92
C LEU A 758 11.79 29.24 23.46
N ASP A 759 10.65 28.83 24.01
CA ASP A 759 10.39 27.45 24.40
C ASP A 759 10.64 26.49 23.22
N VAL A 760 11.04 25.26 23.55
CA VAL A 760 11.48 24.19 22.63
C VAL A 760 12.61 24.53 21.65
N ALA A 761 13.23 25.71 21.77
CA ALA A 761 14.29 26.13 20.85
C ALA A 761 15.59 25.34 21.03
N TYR A 762 16.34 25.24 19.92
CA TYR A 762 17.66 24.62 19.84
C TYR A 762 18.63 25.56 19.13
N HIS A 763 19.68 25.98 19.82
CA HIS A 763 20.65 26.95 19.32
C HIS A 763 22.04 26.37 19.06
N GLY A 764 22.31 25.11 19.43
CA GLY A 764 23.58 24.45 19.13
C GLY A 764 24.04 23.44 20.18
N ASN A 765 25.26 22.94 20.00
CA ASN A 765 25.85 21.91 20.88
C ASN A 765 27.03 22.41 21.74
N LEU A 766 27.37 23.71 21.69
CA LEU A 766 28.35 24.31 22.59
C LEU A 766 27.70 24.57 23.96
N THR A 767 28.49 24.54 25.04
CA THR A 767 27.95 24.75 26.41
C THR A 767 27.15 26.04 26.54
N SER A 768 27.67 27.15 26.00
CA SER A 768 27.00 28.45 25.96
C SER A 768 25.64 28.43 25.26
N LEU A 769 25.42 27.48 24.35
CA LEU A 769 24.20 27.31 23.56
C LEU A 769 23.26 26.27 24.14
N ILE A 770 23.80 25.22 24.76
CA ILE A 770 23.03 24.28 25.56
C ILE A 770 22.28 25.03 26.66
N ASP A 771 22.97 25.97 27.31
CA ASP A 771 22.44 26.81 28.39
C ASP A 771 21.27 27.70 27.96
N VAL A 772 21.17 28.05 26.67
CA VAL A 772 20.06 28.85 26.11
C VAL A 772 19.10 28.03 25.23
N SER A 773 19.20 26.70 25.24
CA SER A 773 18.34 25.81 24.43
C SER A 773 17.41 24.98 25.31
N PRO A 774 16.13 25.35 25.48
CA PRO A 774 15.16 24.55 26.25
C PRO A 774 15.10 23.09 25.79
N TYR A 775 15.19 22.86 24.47
CA TYR A 775 15.26 21.52 23.88
C TYR A 775 16.37 20.64 24.51
N LYS A 776 17.47 21.24 24.97
CA LYS A 776 18.60 20.53 25.59
C LYS A 776 18.52 20.51 27.11
N PHE A 777 18.31 21.64 27.77
CA PHE A 777 18.39 21.69 29.23
C PHE A 777 17.13 21.17 29.95
N ASP A 778 15.97 21.13 29.28
CA ASP A 778 14.75 20.47 29.78
C ASP A 778 14.62 19.02 29.29
N GLY A 779 15.42 18.63 28.30
CA GLY A 779 15.47 17.28 27.76
C GLY A 779 16.21 16.28 28.66
N PRO A 780 16.19 14.97 28.33
CA PRO A 780 16.89 13.94 29.09
C PRO A 780 18.39 14.24 29.25
N GLY A 781 18.84 14.34 30.50
CA GLY A 781 20.24 14.66 30.85
C GLY A 781 20.53 16.16 31.04
N GLY A 782 19.55 17.03 30.82
CA GLY A 782 19.62 18.45 31.14
C GLY A 782 19.54 18.74 32.65
N LYS A 783 19.87 19.98 33.03
CA LYS A 783 19.86 20.45 34.44
C LYS A 783 18.91 21.64 34.67
N GLY A 784 18.04 21.92 33.70
CA GLY A 784 17.23 23.14 33.64
C GLY A 784 18.04 24.36 33.21
N ALA A 785 17.32 25.46 32.95
CA ALA A 785 17.90 26.73 32.55
C ALA A 785 18.83 27.32 33.64
N PRO A 786 19.99 27.90 33.27
CA PRO A 786 20.80 28.66 34.22
C PRO A 786 20.12 29.98 34.61
N PRO A 787 20.55 30.64 35.71
CA PRO A 787 19.91 31.86 36.21
C PRO A 787 19.85 33.03 35.22
N THR A 788 20.73 33.03 34.22
CA THR A 788 20.84 34.05 33.17
C THR A 788 20.01 33.74 31.92
N THR A 789 19.26 32.63 31.90
CA THR A 789 18.42 32.26 30.75
C THR A 789 16.95 32.31 31.13
N HIS A 790 16.16 32.98 30.28
CA HIS A 790 14.74 33.22 30.48
C HIS A 790 13.96 32.69 29.28
N VAL A 791 12.94 31.87 29.52
CA VAL A 791 12.20 31.19 28.44
C VAL A 791 10.86 31.88 28.20
N ALA A 792 10.65 32.35 26.98
CA ALA A 792 9.37 32.87 26.51
C ALA A 792 8.56 31.78 25.78
N LEU A 793 7.23 31.90 25.78
CA LEU A 793 6.37 30.91 25.12
C LEU A 793 6.64 30.84 23.61
N MET A 794 6.76 29.62 23.07
CA MET A 794 6.78 29.40 21.63
C MET A 794 5.43 29.85 21.02
N PRO A 795 5.44 30.69 19.97
CA PRO A 795 4.23 31.05 19.27
C PRO A 795 3.71 29.87 18.43
N ASP A 796 2.83 29.06 19.04
CA ASP A 796 2.10 27.98 18.36
C ASP A 796 0.63 28.40 18.15
N PRO A 797 0.25 28.82 16.94
CA PRO A 797 -1.11 29.29 16.64
C PRO A 797 -2.11 28.15 16.41
N TYR A 798 -1.67 26.89 16.42
CA TYR A 798 -2.50 25.71 16.19
C TYR A 798 -2.79 24.94 17.47
N ARG A 799 -1.78 24.78 18.33
CA ARG A 799 -1.85 23.96 19.55
C ARG A 799 -1.45 24.74 20.81
N GLY A 800 -0.91 25.96 20.65
CA GLY A 800 -0.46 26.77 21.76
C GLY A 800 -1.59 27.51 22.47
N ARG A 801 -1.21 28.34 23.44
CA ARG A 801 -2.14 29.05 24.32
C ARG A 801 -3.01 30.06 23.57
N TYR A 802 -2.47 30.72 22.55
CA TYR A 802 -3.17 31.69 21.73
C TYR A 802 -3.28 31.13 20.31
N LEU A 803 -4.51 30.88 19.86
CA LEU A 803 -4.79 30.26 18.57
C LEU A 803 -4.97 31.32 17.45
N GLY A 804 -4.73 30.91 16.21
CA GLY A 804 -4.95 31.72 15.00
C GLY A 804 -3.74 32.53 14.53
N MET A 805 -3.73 32.88 13.24
CA MET A 805 -2.62 33.58 12.56
C MET A 805 -2.83 35.10 12.47
N GLY A 806 -3.35 35.72 13.54
CA GLY A 806 -3.69 37.14 13.58
C GLY A 806 -2.63 38.01 14.25
N ARG A 807 -2.67 39.33 13.99
CA ARG A 807 -1.81 40.32 14.68
C ARG A 807 -1.98 40.27 16.20
N GLU A 808 -3.21 40.07 16.67
CA GLU A 808 -3.52 39.97 18.11
C GLU A 808 -2.85 38.75 18.75
N THR A 809 -2.86 37.60 18.07
CA THR A 809 -2.14 36.39 18.52
C THR A 809 -0.63 36.66 18.62
N GLY A 810 -0.05 37.32 17.61
CA GLY A 810 1.36 37.69 17.63
C GLY A 810 1.72 38.63 18.79
N LEU A 811 0.88 39.65 19.05
CA LEU A 811 1.06 40.56 20.18
C LEU A 811 0.92 39.85 21.53
N ALA A 812 -0.01 38.90 21.64
CA ALA A 812 -0.21 38.11 22.86
C ALA A 812 1.01 37.26 23.21
N TYR A 813 1.66 36.63 22.24
CA TYR A 813 2.94 35.93 22.47
C TYR A 813 4.09 36.89 22.77
N ALA A 814 4.19 38.01 22.05
CA ALA A 814 5.23 39.02 22.29
C ALA A 814 5.14 39.65 23.71
N GLN A 815 3.94 39.71 24.28
CA GLN A 815 3.73 40.19 25.65
C GLN A 815 4.50 39.36 26.69
N HIS A 816 4.68 38.04 26.48
CA HIS A 816 5.49 37.19 27.37
C HIS A 816 6.96 37.62 27.38
N VAL A 817 7.49 37.97 26.20
CA VAL A 817 8.86 38.51 26.09
C VAL A 817 8.95 39.85 26.84
N GLN A 818 7.96 40.73 26.67
CA GLN A 818 7.92 42.02 27.36
C GLN A 818 7.88 41.88 28.89
N GLU A 819 7.15 40.91 29.42
CA GLU A 819 7.08 40.62 30.86
C GLU A 819 8.44 40.19 31.41
N LEU A 820 9.18 39.34 30.68
CA LEU A 820 10.55 38.95 31.05
C LEU A 820 11.50 40.15 31.06
N ILE A 821 11.43 41.01 30.04
CA ILE A 821 12.25 42.22 29.96
C ILE A 821 12.00 43.13 31.17
N VAL A 822 10.74 43.38 31.52
CA VAL A 822 10.37 44.22 32.68
C VAL A 822 10.85 43.59 33.99
N ALA A 823 10.72 42.26 34.13
CA ALA A 823 11.21 41.56 35.31
C ALA A 823 12.73 41.69 35.49
N LEU A 824 13.50 41.68 34.41
CA LEU A 824 14.95 41.89 34.43
C LEU A 824 15.33 43.33 34.81
N GLN A 825 14.65 44.31 34.22
CA GLN A 825 14.84 45.72 34.56
C GLN A 825 14.56 46.00 36.05
N ASN A 826 13.51 45.39 36.60
CA ASN A 826 13.18 45.49 38.03
C ASN A 826 14.25 44.87 38.95
N LYS A 827 15.05 43.92 38.45
CA LYS A 827 16.19 43.33 39.16
C LYS A 827 17.50 44.14 38.99
N GLY A 828 17.47 45.23 38.22
CA GLY A 828 18.64 46.04 37.94
C GLY A 828 19.61 45.44 36.91
N THR A 829 19.16 44.45 36.12
CA THR A 829 19.91 43.88 34.99
C THR A 829 19.21 44.19 33.66
N GLY A 830 19.88 43.94 32.54
CA GLY A 830 19.38 44.16 31.19
C GLY A 830 19.47 42.89 30.34
N VAL A 831 18.84 42.91 29.17
CA VAL A 831 18.85 41.77 28.24
C VAL A 831 20.05 41.91 27.31
N ALA A 832 20.90 40.89 27.29
CA ALA A 832 22.01 40.79 26.36
C ALA A 832 21.53 40.41 24.95
N ALA A 833 20.66 39.39 24.85
CA ALA A 833 20.17 38.87 23.58
C ALA A 833 18.75 38.30 23.69
N PHE A 834 18.04 38.33 22.56
CA PHE A 834 16.85 37.52 22.30
C PHE A 834 17.15 36.62 21.09
N ILE A 835 16.98 35.31 21.26
CA ILE A 835 17.40 34.30 20.27
C ILE A 835 16.34 33.23 20.03
#